data_AF-A0A8S2NDW9-F1
#
_entry.id   AF-A0A8S2NDW9-F1
#
_cell.length_a   1.000
_cell.length_b   1.000
_cell.length_c   1.000
_cell.angle_alpha   90.00
_cell.angle_beta   90.00
_cell.angle_gamma   90.00
#
_symmetry.space_group_name_H-M   'P 1'
#
loop_
_entity.id
_entity.type
_entity.pdbx_description
1 polymer ?
#
loop_
_entity_poly.entity_id
_entity_poly.type
_entity_poly.pdbx_seq_one_letter_code
_entity_poly.pdbx_strand_id
1 'polypeptide(L)'
;MGICLHRIKSIRLLYGEEPFGVSPIDFENPKHKPVPIGHAIAARITSENPDEGFKPSSGTVEEINFRSRQNVWGYFSISSSGGLHEFADSQFGHIFSYGDTRDDARENLVVALKELSIRGDFHSTVEILIRLLETEVFINNTVKTSWLDTLIAERFKSEKPNTMISLVCGAIHVADERFRTNFQNFQSSLERGQILPMHSLSVSTHVELVCDSIKYKLQVTKCGPNCFFVVMNESYVEVEANRSPSAGKLLHYTVEDGGPIEAGQAYAEIEVMKMVTELRCPSKGHLQWNKRPGAILDASCVLAHVIFEDSLQIPQSKLYYGKFSFEIKNQSTITKLNQIFQTTKQTLENILQGYTYPEPYFRERVKLTVEHLFTILRDPSLPLLEVEEIISNISERMPQEVKKEIQKLLKNYKSNLTSVLVQFPSQLIAAFIDNYATKLEHRSDRDAFFGTVQSLVQLVKRYRNGIKGHMKTVITDLIRNYLTIETLFQFGQYDKCLTQLRDKHKIEMHKVVEIVFSHANYNAKNSLVIMLIDLLFERDPRLTDESTALLSELTLLTHASNAKVALKARQVLIEFQQPPYEVRLNQMESIFLSALDMYGHKFCQENLQKLILSETSIFDVLHSFYFHPNVQVRQSALEVYVRRSYISYDLISIQHGFLSDGTCTVQFSLYLPLNHPNRLYVQENTPRTSSCTDDIMLIDDEDPQLFRRTGIIAAFENLEQASSFFDELLTPFSSTSSNNNNHSLTASRQSSKAHSRHSSYDSLANQKPTVKIDQATNLIYVFIKDDSSLQENFKLENVFREFLQSKCQSCTAKNIRRVTFSLASKRQFPAYFTFRKRLDFEEDKIFRNLEPALAYQLELYRLRSFDLEFVPTSNHKVHIYLGKGKVHNKQHDTADYRLFARSIIRHSDLVTKETSYEYLQNEAERTLLEALDELEIAFSHPLAKKTDCNHVFMCFVPTVCIEPSKVEESIREMVLRYGK
;
A
#
# COMPACT_ATOMS: atom_id res chain seq x y z
N MET A 1 -64.30 52.03 27.70
CA MET A 1 -65.16 50.96 28.27
C MET A 1 -65.62 51.26 29.69
N GLY A 2 -64.76 51.73 30.62
CA GLY A 2 -65.23 52.23 31.94
C GLY A 2 -65.80 51.15 32.87
N ILE A 3 -65.35 49.90 32.72
CA ILE A 3 -65.81 48.77 33.53
C ILE A 3 -65.20 48.89 34.94
N CYS A 4 -66.04 48.94 35.97
CA CYS A 4 -65.59 48.96 37.37
C CYS A 4 -64.78 47.70 37.71
N LEU A 5 -63.68 47.84 38.47
CA LEU A 5 -62.76 46.75 38.83
C LEU A 5 -63.47 45.46 39.30
N HIS A 6 -64.47 45.60 40.17
CA HIS A 6 -65.23 44.48 40.73
C HIS A 6 -66.10 43.69 39.71
N ARG A 7 -66.19 44.15 38.44
CA ARG A 7 -66.87 43.48 37.33
C ARG A 7 -65.91 42.84 36.32
N ILE A 8 -64.59 42.99 36.52
CA ILE A 8 -63.58 42.35 35.67
C ILE A 8 -63.41 40.90 36.13
N LYS A 9 -63.78 39.93 35.28
CA LYS A 9 -63.75 38.48 35.59
C LYS A 9 -62.45 38.03 36.27
N SER A 10 -61.29 38.45 35.76
CA SER A 10 -59.98 38.10 36.31
C SER A 10 -59.75 38.67 37.72
N ILE A 11 -60.25 39.87 38.01
CA ILE A 11 -60.19 40.47 39.35
C ILE A 11 -61.12 39.72 40.31
N ARG A 12 -62.33 39.35 39.87
CA ARG A 12 -63.25 38.56 40.70
C ARG A 12 -62.64 37.21 41.10
N LEU A 13 -62.08 36.48 40.13
CA LEU A 13 -61.37 35.21 40.37
C LEU A 13 -60.15 35.37 41.29
N LEU A 14 -59.36 36.44 41.12
CA LEU A 14 -58.20 36.75 41.97
C LEU A 14 -58.59 36.99 43.45
N TYR A 15 -59.81 37.48 43.69
CA TYR A 15 -60.39 37.72 45.02
C TYR A 15 -61.35 36.61 45.47
N GLY A 16 -61.37 35.45 44.80
CA GLY A 16 -62.19 34.29 45.16
C GLY A 16 -63.71 34.48 44.97
N GLU A 17 -64.15 35.55 44.30
CA GLU A 17 -65.56 35.86 44.06
C GLU A 17 -66.02 35.34 42.67
N GLU A 18 -67.31 35.03 42.53
CA GLU A 18 -67.85 34.38 41.32
C GLU A 18 -67.51 35.15 40.02
N PRO A 19 -67.04 34.49 38.94
CA PRO A 19 -66.48 35.15 37.76
C PRO A 19 -67.44 36.07 36.98
N PHE A 20 -68.75 35.89 37.15
CA PHE A 20 -69.81 36.68 36.50
C PHE A 20 -70.65 37.50 37.49
N GLY A 21 -70.29 37.50 38.78
CA GLY A 21 -71.01 38.24 39.81
C GLY A 21 -70.92 39.76 39.62
N VAL A 22 -71.99 40.46 40.03
CA VAL A 22 -72.07 41.93 40.01
C VAL A 22 -71.96 42.57 41.40
N SER A 23 -71.74 41.79 42.46
CA SER A 23 -71.52 42.30 43.83
C SER A 23 -70.34 43.28 43.86
N PRO A 24 -70.42 44.39 44.61
CA PRO A 24 -69.25 45.21 44.90
C PRO A 24 -68.24 44.37 45.70
N ILE A 25 -66.97 44.51 45.35
CA ILE A 25 -65.85 43.93 46.11
C ILE A 25 -65.22 45.08 46.91
N ASP A 26 -65.13 44.90 48.23
CA ASP A 26 -64.27 45.73 49.08
C ASP A 26 -62.82 45.30 48.83
N PHE A 27 -62.01 46.24 48.33
CA PHE A 27 -60.60 46.03 48.03
C PHE A 27 -59.68 46.38 49.20
N GLU A 28 -60.17 47.09 50.21
CA GLU A 28 -59.44 47.44 51.43
C GLU A 28 -59.51 46.29 52.44
N ASN A 29 -60.70 45.69 52.63
CA ASN A 29 -60.95 44.54 53.52
C ASN A 29 -61.61 43.36 52.79
N PRO A 30 -60.92 42.72 51.81
CA PRO A 30 -61.48 41.60 51.05
C PRO A 30 -61.63 40.33 51.89
N LYS A 31 -62.74 39.59 51.69
CA LYS A 31 -63.00 38.28 52.34
C LYS A 31 -61.90 37.25 52.09
N HIS A 32 -61.41 37.21 50.85
CA HIS A 32 -60.25 36.43 50.45
C HIS A 32 -59.21 37.40 49.92
N LYS A 33 -58.16 37.63 50.71
CA LYS A 33 -57.01 38.45 50.29
C LYS A 33 -56.24 37.68 49.20
N PRO A 34 -55.95 38.29 48.04
CA PRO A 34 -55.21 37.60 46.98
C PRO A 34 -53.81 37.21 47.44
N VAL A 35 -53.42 35.98 47.09
CA VAL A 35 -52.08 35.41 47.34
C VAL A 35 -51.45 35.11 45.97
N PRO A 36 -50.15 35.37 45.76
CA PRO A 36 -49.46 34.96 44.53
C PRO A 36 -49.59 33.45 44.30
N ILE A 37 -50.03 33.06 43.11
CA ILE A 37 -50.08 31.66 42.69
C ILE A 37 -48.79 31.37 41.92
N GLY A 38 -47.91 30.59 42.55
CA GLY A 38 -46.57 30.28 42.02
C GLY A 38 -45.66 31.50 41.86
N HIS A 39 -44.66 31.35 41.00
CA HIS A 39 -43.68 32.36 40.64
C HIS A 39 -43.51 32.41 39.12
N ALA A 40 -43.18 33.60 38.60
CA ALA A 40 -42.92 33.80 37.17
C ALA A 40 -41.63 34.60 36.96
N ILE A 41 -40.75 34.10 36.09
CA ILE A 41 -39.50 34.78 35.69
C ILE A 41 -39.57 35.02 34.18
N ALA A 42 -39.24 36.24 33.76
CA ALA A 42 -39.27 36.65 32.36
C ALA A 42 -37.87 37.04 31.87
N ALA A 43 -37.49 36.58 30.68
CA ALA A 43 -36.27 36.94 29.98
C ALA A 43 -36.62 37.76 28.72
N ARG A 44 -36.06 38.96 28.63
CA ARG A 44 -36.05 39.75 27.39
C ARG A 44 -34.94 39.23 26.50
N ILE A 45 -35.24 38.95 25.23
CA ILE A 45 -34.24 38.50 24.26
C ILE A 45 -33.93 39.67 23.34
N THR A 46 -32.69 40.15 23.39
CA THR A 46 -32.22 41.34 22.66
C THR A 46 -31.13 40.99 21.65
N SER A 47 -31.03 41.78 20.58
CA SER A 47 -29.98 41.66 19.53
C SER A 47 -28.67 42.36 19.92
N GLU A 48 -28.34 42.39 21.21
CA GLU A 48 -27.19 43.10 21.76
C GLU A 48 -25.98 42.18 21.88
N ASN A 49 -24.79 42.67 21.49
CA ASN A 49 -23.54 41.93 21.59
C ASN A 49 -22.86 42.16 22.97
N PRO A 50 -22.79 41.17 23.88
CA PRO A 50 -22.19 41.36 25.20
C PRO A 50 -20.68 41.63 25.15
N ASP A 51 -19.94 41.01 24.22
CA ASP A 51 -18.49 41.17 24.09
C ASP A 51 -18.08 42.58 23.60
N GLU A 52 -19.00 43.30 22.95
CA GLU A 52 -18.83 44.72 22.57
C GLU A 52 -19.44 45.72 23.56
N GLY A 53 -19.90 45.25 24.73
CA GLY A 53 -20.51 46.10 25.75
C GLY A 53 -21.98 46.40 25.50
N PHE A 54 -22.75 45.39 25.08
CA PHE A 54 -24.20 45.44 24.86
C PHE A 54 -24.64 46.44 23.77
N LYS A 55 -23.84 46.60 22.71
CA LYS A 55 -24.27 47.35 21.53
C LYS A 55 -25.39 46.59 20.79
N PRO A 56 -26.51 47.23 20.44
CA PRO A 56 -27.54 46.62 19.60
C PRO A 56 -27.02 46.40 18.18
N SER A 57 -27.39 45.27 17.58
CA SER A 57 -27.01 44.87 16.22
C SER A 57 -28.26 44.62 15.38
N SER A 58 -28.26 45.08 14.13
CA SER A 58 -29.31 44.85 13.12
C SER A 58 -28.86 43.84 12.07
N GLY A 59 -29.81 43.12 11.46
CA GLY A 59 -29.48 42.05 10.52
C GLY A 59 -30.64 41.10 10.21
N THR A 60 -30.42 40.15 9.31
CA THR A 60 -31.40 39.12 8.93
C THR A 60 -31.41 37.94 9.91
N VAL A 61 -32.50 37.17 9.90
CA VAL A 61 -32.70 35.97 10.71
C VAL A 61 -32.72 34.74 9.80
N GLU A 62 -31.83 33.77 10.05
CA GLU A 62 -31.85 32.44 9.40
C GLU A 62 -32.79 31.46 10.12
N GLU A 63 -32.74 31.42 11.47
CA GLU A 63 -33.50 30.45 12.27
C GLU A 63 -33.87 31.08 13.62
N ILE A 64 -35.14 30.97 14.02
CA ILE A 64 -35.57 31.08 15.42
C ILE A 64 -36.39 29.83 15.73
N ASN A 65 -35.91 29.02 16.67
CA ASN A 65 -36.49 27.74 17.05
C ASN A 65 -36.64 27.69 18.57
N PHE A 66 -37.85 28.01 19.04
CA PHE A 66 -38.22 28.01 20.45
C PHE A 66 -39.21 26.88 20.74
N ARG A 67 -38.86 26.01 21.70
CA ARG A 67 -39.68 24.88 22.11
C ARG A 67 -40.50 25.25 23.35
N SER A 68 -41.75 25.67 23.13
CA SER A 68 -42.68 25.92 24.24
C SER A 68 -42.95 24.65 25.05
N ARG A 69 -42.95 24.78 26.38
CA ARG A 69 -43.26 23.74 27.37
C ARG A 69 -44.51 24.17 28.15
N GLN A 70 -45.16 23.25 28.88
CA GLN A 70 -46.38 23.56 29.64
C GLN A 70 -46.20 24.76 30.62
N ASN A 71 -45.00 24.90 31.19
CA ASN A 71 -44.65 25.98 32.12
C ASN A 71 -43.83 27.11 31.49
N VAL A 72 -43.44 27.01 30.20
CA VAL A 72 -42.56 28.02 29.57
C VAL A 72 -43.02 28.33 28.15
N TRP A 73 -43.36 29.60 27.93
CA TRP A 73 -43.81 30.11 26.64
C TRP A 73 -43.10 31.42 26.33
N GLY A 74 -43.19 31.87 25.08
CA GLY A 74 -42.59 33.12 24.65
C GLY A 74 -43.13 33.57 23.32
N TYR A 75 -42.85 34.81 22.97
CA TYR A 75 -43.17 35.39 21.67
C TYR A 75 -41.96 36.14 21.11
N PHE A 76 -41.91 36.21 19.78
CA PHE A 76 -40.91 36.94 19.01
C PHE A 76 -41.62 37.83 18.00
N SER A 77 -41.05 39.00 17.73
CA SER A 77 -41.57 39.98 16.76
C SER A 77 -41.11 39.69 15.32
N ILE A 78 -40.15 38.78 15.14
CA ILE A 78 -39.54 38.42 13.85
C ILE A 78 -39.79 36.93 13.56
N SER A 79 -40.07 36.59 12.30
CA SER A 79 -40.14 35.21 11.80
C SER A 79 -38.77 34.70 11.31
N SER A 80 -38.67 33.40 11.04
CA SER A 80 -37.47 32.73 10.48
C SER A 80 -37.13 33.08 9.02
N SER A 81 -37.58 34.24 8.54
CA SER A 81 -37.24 34.84 7.24
C SER A 81 -37.34 36.37 7.27
N GLY A 82 -37.42 36.96 8.47
CA GLY A 82 -37.43 38.40 8.68
C GLY A 82 -36.03 38.95 8.96
N GLY A 83 -36.00 40.22 9.36
CA GLY A 83 -34.78 40.88 9.83
C GLY A 83 -35.10 42.00 10.81
N LEU A 84 -34.14 42.31 11.67
CA LEU A 84 -34.18 43.44 12.58
C LEU A 84 -33.56 44.66 11.89
N HIS A 85 -34.37 45.69 11.63
CA HIS A 85 -33.90 46.97 11.08
C HIS A 85 -33.29 47.83 12.18
N GLU A 86 -32.33 48.70 11.83
CA GLU A 86 -31.75 49.76 12.66
C GLU A 86 -32.76 50.64 13.45
N PHE A 87 -34.02 50.73 13.01
CA PHE A 87 -35.08 51.51 13.68
C PHE A 87 -36.00 50.68 14.59
N ALA A 88 -35.77 49.37 14.70
CA ALA A 88 -36.50 48.49 15.63
C ALA A 88 -35.91 48.56 17.05
N ASP A 89 -36.71 48.18 18.04
CA ASP A 89 -36.22 47.91 19.39
C ASP A 89 -35.22 46.74 19.36
N SER A 90 -34.15 46.78 20.15
CA SER A 90 -33.21 45.66 20.27
C SER A 90 -33.91 44.41 20.83
N GLN A 91 -34.97 44.59 21.63
CA GLN A 91 -35.79 43.50 22.14
C GLN A 91 -36.73 42.94 21.06
N PHE A 92 -36.25 41.91 20.36
CA PHE A 92 -37.07 41.17 19.40
C PHE A 92 -37.86 40.00 20.02
N GLY A 93 -37.55 39.56 21.24
CA GLY A 93 -38.22 38.43 21.90
C GLY A 93 -38.49 38.61 23.40
N HIS A 94 -39.45 37.83 23.93
CA HIS A 94 -39.76 37.78 25.36
C HIS A 94 -40.22 36.35 25.74
N ILE A 95 -39.55 35.75 26.72
CA ILE A 95 -39.84 34.40 27.22
C ILE A 95 -40.27 34.49 28.69
N PHE A 96 -41.29 33.73 29.05
CA PHE A 96 -41.90 33.68 30.38
C PHE A 96 -41.90 32.24 30.88
N SER A 97 -41.32 32.02 32.05
CA SER A 97 -41.30 30.76 32.76
C SER A 97 -42.12 30.84 34.04
N TYR A 98 -42.94 29.82 34.28
CA TYR A 98 -43.71 29.62 35.51
C TYR A 98 -43.12 28.45 36.32
N GLY A 99 -43.34 28.49 37.63
CA GLY A 99 -43.08 27.39 38.56
C GLY A 99 -43.85 27.61 39.85
N ASP A 100 -44.06 26.56 40.64
CA ASP A 100 -44.75 26.70 41.92
C ASP A 100 -43.84 27.36 42.97
N THR A 101 -42.52 27.17 42.86
CA THR A 101 -41.49 27.98 43.53
C THR A 101 -40.69 28.84 42.55
N ARG A 102 -39.89 29.76 43.10
CA ARG A 102 -38.94 30.60 42.34
C ARG A 102 -37.90 29.78 41.60
N ASP A 103 -37.40 28.71 42.21
CA ASP A 103 -36.32 27.91 41.62
C ASP A 103 -36.85 26.96 40.53
N ASP A 104 -38.07 26.44 40.66
CA ASP A 104 -38.76 25.76 39.55
C ASP A 104 -38.86 26.68 38.33
N ALA A 105 -39.30 27.93 38.53
CA ALA A 105 -39.42 28.92 37.47
C ALA A 105 -38.04 29.28 36.86
N ARG A 106 -36.98 29.33 37.67
CA ARG A 106 -35.59 29.59 37.24
C ARG A 106 -35.06 28.44 36.38
N GLU A 107 -35.20 27.20 36.82
CA GLU A 107 -34.68 26.03 36.11
C GLU A 107 -35.45 25.75 34.81
N ASN A 108 -36.78 25.88 34.84
CA ASN A 108 -37.61 25.85 33.64
C ASN A 108 -37.15 26.89 32.59
N LEU A 109 -36.77 28.11 33.03
CA LEU A 109 -36.26 29.16 32.14
C LEU A 109 -34.87 28.84 31.59
N VAL A 110 -33.94 28.39 32.44
CA VAL A 110 -32.57 28.01 32.03
C VAL A 110 -32.60 26.90 30.98
N VAL A 111 -33.44 25.87 31.17
CA VAL A 111 -33.58 24.79 30.19
C VAL A 111 -34.18 25.29 28.88
N ALA A 112 -35.21 26.13 28.93
CA ALA A 112 -35.82 26.68 27.72
C ALA A 112 -34.90 27.63 26.94
N LEU A 113 -34.03 28.38 27.63
CA LEU A 113 -32.98 29.20 27.00
C LEU A 113 -31.85 28.34 26.42
N LYS A 114 -31.48 27.22 27.05
CA LYS A 114 -30.52 26.24 26.51
C LYS A 114 -31.06 25.45 25.31
N GLU A 115 -32.38 25.35 25.15
CA GLU A 115 -33.05 24.76 23.97
C GLU A 115 -33.36 25.75 22.83
N LEU A 116 -33.16 27.06 23.06
CA LEU A 116 -33.47 28.12 22.10
C LEU A 116 -32.36 28.26 21.05
N SER A 117 -32.63 27.87 19.80
CA SER A 117 -31.75 28.18 18.67
C SER A 117 -32.15 29.53 18.05
N ILE A 118 -31.21 30.46 17.99
CA ILE A 118 -31.34 31.72 17.24
C ILE A 118 -30.10 31.84 16.34
N ARG A 119 -30.32 32.08 15.05
CA ARG A 119 -29.28 32.27 14.02
C ARG A 119 -29.66 33.42 13.11
N GLY A 120 -28.69 34.26 12.79
CA GLY A 120 -28.83 35.46 11.99
C GLY A 120 -27.54 36.28 12.01
N ASP A 121 -27.54 37.46 11.38
CA ASP A 121 -26.33 38.30 11.29
C ASP A 121 -25.99 39.02 12.62
N PHE A 122 -26.92 39.02 13.59
CA PHE A 122 -26.77 39.69 14.89
C PHE A 122 -26.49 38.71 16.04
N HIS A 123 -25.77 39.20 17.05
CA HIS A 123 -25.56 38.47 18.31
C HIS A 123 -26.78 38.59 19.23
N SER A 124 -26.97 37.64 20.16
CA SER A 124 -28.10 37.68 21.10
C SER A 124 -27.66 37.50 22.55
N THR A 125 -28.44 38.05 23.48
CA THR A 125 -28.16 38.01 24.92
C THR A 125 -28.46 36.67 25.60
N VAL A 126 -28.87 35.63 24.86
CA VAL A 126 -29.27 34.31 25.41
C VAL A 126 -28.17 33.67 26.26
N GLU A 127 -26.92 33.67 25.78
CA GLU A 127 -25.78 33.04 26.49
C GLU A 127 -25.52 33.68 27.86
N ILE A 128 -25.56 35.02 27.93
CA ILE A 128 -25.30 35.73 29.19
C ILE A 128 -26.50 35.69 30.14
N LEU A 129 -27.74 35.64 29.61
CA LEU A 129 -28.95 35.41 30.41
C LEU A 129 -28.94 34.04 31.10
N ILE A 130 -28.54 32.98 30.39
CA ILE A 130 -28.32 31.65 30.97
C ILE A 130 -27.32 31.75 32.13
N ARG A 131 -26.14 32.34 31.87
CA ARG A 131 -25.07 32.43 32.88
C ARG A 131 -25.48 33.26 34.10
N LEU A 132 -26.26 34.32 33.94
CA LEU A 132 -26.80 35.13 35.04
C LEU A 132 -27.77 34.33 35.93
N LEU A 133 -28.67 33.55 35.33
CA LEU A 133 -29.64 32.69 36.04
C LEU A 133 -28.99 31.50 36.78
N GLU A 134 -27.73 31.18 36.46
CA GLU A 134 -26.93 30.13 37.11
C GLU A 134 -25.96 30.68 38.18
N THR A 135 -25.91 32.01 38.40
CA THR A 135 -25.08 32.60 39.47
C THR A 135 -25.66 32.39 40.88
N GLU A 136 -24.80 32.15 41.87
CA GLU A 136 -25.20 32.06 43.28
C GLU A 136 -25.89 33.34 43.79
N VAL A 137 -25.52 34.51 43.27
CA VAL A 137 -26.16 35.80 43.64
C VAL A 137 -27.62 35.82 43.20
N PHE A 138 -27.91 35.32 41.99
CA PHE A 138 -29.27 35.19 41.50
C PHE A 138 -30.03 34.07 42.20
N ILE A 139 -29.42 32.90 42.40
CA ILE A 139 -30.04 31.76 43.11
C ILE A 139 -30.45 32.19 44.52
N ASN A 140 -29.52 32.70 45.33
CA ASN A 140 -29.78 33.16 46.70
C ASN A 140 -30.58 34.48 46.79
N ASN A 141 -31.03 35.03 45.66
CA ASN A 141 -31.84 36.25 45.57
C ASN A 141 -31.22 37.48 46.27
N THR A 142 -29.89 37.63 46.20
CA THR A 142 -29.10 38.72 46.82
C THR A 142 -28.78 39.86 45.85
N VAL A 143 -29.51 39.92 44.73
CA VAL A 143 -29.33 40.85 43.62
C VAL A 143 -29.61 42.30 44.04
N LYS A 144 -28.80 43.24 43.53
CA LYS A 144 -29.01 44.70 43.62
C LYS A 144 -29.21 45.28 42.22
N THR A 145 -29.81 46.47 42.12
CA THR A 145 -30.01 47.15 40.83
C THR A 145 -28.70 47.36 40.07
N SER A 146 -27.61 47.71 40.76
CA SER A 146 -26.28 47.92 40.17
C SER A 146 -25.46 46.63 39.91
N TRP A 147 -26.05 45.44 40.11
CA TRP A 147 -25.33 44.18 40.01
C TRP A 147 -24.89 43.86 38.57
N LEU A 148 -25.74 44.15 37.59
CA LEU A 148 -25.41 43.96 36.18
C LEU A 148 -24.30 44.93 35.74
N ASP A 149 -24.36 46.19 36.15
CA ASP A 149 -23.33 47.20 35.86
C ASP A 149 -21.95 46.78 36.36
N THR A 150 -21.87 46.18 37.56
CA THR A 150 -20.61 45.64 38.09
C THR A 150 -20.08 44.46 37.29
N LEU A 151 -20.95 43.53 36.84
CA LEU A 151 -20.53 42.41 35.99
C LEU A 151 -20.07 42.87 34.59
N ILE A 152 -20.69 43.92 34.04
CA ILE A 152 -20.27 44.55 32.78
C ILE A 152 -18.89 45.21 32.95
N ALA A 153 -18.67 45.94 34.04
CA ALA A 153 -17.39 46.55 34.35
C ALA A 153 -16.25 45.52 34.56
N GLU A 154 -16.56 44.37 35.15
CA GLU A 154 -15.65 43.21 35.30
C GLU A 154 -15.42 42.44 33.99
N ARG A 155 -16.08 42.81 32.89
CA ARG A 155 -16.04 42.14 31.57
C ARG A 155 -16.43 40.66 31.66
N PHE A 156 -17.58 40.39 32.28
CA PHE A 156 -18.16 39.05 32.44
C PHE A 156 -18.58 38.43 31.08
N LYS A 157 -17.63 37.76 30.40
CA LYS A 157 -17.85 37.07 29.11
C LYS A 157 -18.84 35.91 29.20
N SER A 158 -19.38 35.47 28.06
CA SER A 158 -20.04 34.16 27.98
C SER A 158 -19.03 33.01 28.13
N GLU A 159 -19.55 31.80 28.40
CA GLU A 159 -18.72 30.60 28.50
C GLU A 159 -18.32 30.12 27.10
N LYS A 160 -17.14 30.55 26.63
CA LYS A 160 -16.60 30.08 25.35
C LYS A 160 -16.44 28.54 25.37
N PRO A 161 -16.85 27.82 24.31
CA PRO A 161 -16.52 26.41 24.15
C PRO A 161 -15.00 26.20 24.14
N ASN A 162 -14.56 24.98 24.50
CA ASN A 162 -13.14 24.62 24.55
C ASN A 162 -12.43 25.01 23.24
N THR A 163 -11.44 25.89 23.36
CA THR A 163 -10.75 26.52 22.22
C THR A 163 -10.22 25.52 21.21
N MET A 164 -9.80 24.33 21.65
CA MET A 164 -9.29 23.27 20.78
C MET A 164 -10.40 22.56 19.99
N ILE A 165 -11.61 22.45 20.56
CA ILE A 165 -12.80 21.94 19.85
C ILE A 165 -13.25 22.97 18.82
N SER A 166 -13.35 24.25 19.22
CA SER A 166 -13.67 25.36 18.31
C SER A 166 -12.68 25.45 17.15
N LEU A 167 -11.39 25.23 17.41
CA LEU A 167 -10.34 25.20 16.41
C LEU A 167 -10.52 24.05 15.39
N VAL A 168 -10.82 22.84 15.86
CA VAL A 168 -11.09 21.68 14.99
C VAL A 168 -12.35 21.90 14.16
N CYS A 169 -13.46 22.33 14.77
CA CYS A 169 -14.70 22.63 14.06
C CYS A 169 -14.53 23.74 13.01
N GLY A 170 -13.86 24.84 13.37
CA GLY A 170 -13.56 25.94 12.44
C GLY A 170 -12.64 25.53 11.28
N ALA A 171 -11.62 24.70 11.56
CA ALA A 171 -10.73 24.17 10.53
C ALA A 171 -11.48 23.26 9.54
N ILE A 172 -12.33 22.35 10.04
CA ILE A 172 -13.17 21.48 9.21
C ILE A 172 -14.15 22.30 8.38
N HIS A 173 -14.81 23.32 8.96
CA HIS A 173 -15.77 24.17 8.25
C HIS A 173 -15.10 24.90 7.07
N VAL A 174 -13.96 25.57 7.30
CA VAL A 174 -13.23 26.29 6.24
C VAL A 174 -12.68 25.32 5.18
N ALA A 175 -12.24 24.13 5.56
CA ALA A 175 -11.78 23.12 4.62
C ALA A 175 -12.93 22.56 3.76
N ASP A 176 -14.09 22.25 4.35
CA ASP A 176 -15.24 21.65 3.65
C ASP A 176 -16.07 22.69 2.85
N GLU A 177 -15.96 24.00 3.17
CA GLU A 177 -16.33 25.09 2.25
C GLU A 177 -15.44 25.02 0.99
N ARG A 178 -14.11 25.06 1.16
CA ARG A 178 -13.14 25.04 0.07
C ARG A 178 -13.24 23.78 -0.81
N PHE A 179 -13.32 22.60 -0.22
CA PHE A 179 -13.50 21.34 -0.97
C PHE A 179 -14.78 21.38 -1.82
N ARG A 180 -15.91 21.83 -1.24
CA ARG A 180 -17.17 21.94 -1.99
C ARG A 180 -17.06 22.96 -3.13
N THR A 181 -16.48 24.14 -2.88
CA THR A 181 -16.29 25.16 -3.91
C THR A 181 -15.37 24.66 -5.03
N ASN A 182 -14.30 23.92 -4.73
CA ASN A 182 -13.44 23.32 -5.75
C ASN A 182 -14.19 22.27 -6.59
N PHE A 183 -14.98 21.38 -5.98
CA PHE A 183 -15.82 20.42 -6.69
C PHE A 183 -16.88 21.11 -7.58
N GLN A 184 -17.57 22.13 -7.05
CA GLN A 184 -18.57 22.90 -7.79
C GLN A 184 -17.96 23.69 -8.96
N ASN A 185 -16.77 24.27 -8.77
CA ASN A 185 -16.01 24.95 -9.82
C ASN A 185 -15.57 23.97 -10.91
N PHE A 186 -15.12 22.76 -10.54
CA PHE A 186 -14.73 21.73 -11.49
C PHE A 186 -15.92 21.23 -12.31
N GLN A 187 -17.05 20.91 -11.67
CA GLN A 187 -18.29 20.54 -12.35
C GLN A 187 -18.76 21.65 -13.30
N SER A 188 -18.84 22.89 -12.81
CA SER A 188 -19.27 24.07 -13.60
C SER A 188 -18.37 24.35 -14.80
N SER A 189 -17.07 24.04 -14.70
CA SER A 189 -16.11 24.17 -15.80
C SER A 189 -16.30 23.05 -16.82
N LEU A 190 -16.45 21.81 -16.35
CA LEU A 190 -16.65 20.63 -17.20
C LEU A 190 -17.97 20.69 -18.00
N GLU A 191 -19.04 21.22 -17.40
CA GLU A 191 -20.32 21.53 -18.07
C GLU A 191 -20.16 22.57 -19.19
N ARG A 192 -19.29 23.57 -19.00
CA ARG A 192 -18.90 24.55 -20.04
C ARG A 192 -17.90 23.98 -21.05
N GLY A 193 -17.49 22.71 -20.90
CA GLY A 193 -16.48 22.06 -21.74
C GLY A 193 -15.03 22.48 -21.45
N GLN A 194 -14.79 23.21 -20.36
CA GLN A 194 -13.45 23.60 -19.92
C GLN A 194 -12.85 22.51 -19.02
N ILE A 195 -11.65 22.04 -19.39
CA ILE A 195 -10.94 20.99 -18.66
C ILE A 195 -10.00 21.65 -17.66
N LEU A 196 -10.22 21.39 -16.36
CA LEU A 196 -9.32 21.81 -15.29
C LEU A 196 -8.31 20.70 -14.94
N PRO A 197 -7.10 21.06 -14.47
CA PRO A 197 -6.08 20.09 -14.10
C PRO A 197 -6.46 19.35 -12.80
N MET A 198 -6.13 18.05 -12.73
CA MET A 198 -6.50 17.15 -11.62
C MET A 198 -6.19 17.70 -10.21
N HIS A 199 -5.16 18.53 -10.05
CA HIS A 199 -4.78 19.09 -8.75
C HIS A 199 -5.79 20.08 -8.15
N SER A 200 -6.78 20.59 -8.91
CA SER A 200 -7.85 21.43 -8.35
C SER A 200 -8.77 20.65 -7.40
N LEU A 201 -8.87 19.33 -7.56
CA LEU A 201 -9.64 18.43 -6.70
C LEU A 201 -8.77 17.86 -5.54
N SER A 202 -7.98 18.73 -4.92
CA SER A 202 -7.06 18.40 -3.82
C SER A 202 -7.78 17.84 -2.59
N VAL A 203 -7.35 16.67 -2.09
CA VAL A 203 -7.93 15.99 -0.91
C VAL A 203 -7.55 16.65 0.42
N SER A 204 -6.49 17.47 0.45
CA SER A 204 -6.04 18.18 1.66
C SER A 204 -5.89 19.68 1.42
N THR A 205 -6.12 20.48 2.46
CA THR A 205 -5.84 21.92 2.47
C THR A 205 -5.21 22.35 3.79
N HIS A 206 -4.41 23.43 3.77
CA HIS A 206 -3.93 24.09 4.98
C HIS A 206 -4.88 25.21 5.39
N VAL A 207 -5.25 25.23 6.66
CA VAL A 207 -6.09 26.25 7.28
C VAL A 207 -5.28 26.95 8.37
N GLU A 208 -5.18 28.27 8.27
CA GLU A 208 -4.61 29.11 9.34
C GLU A 208 -5.76 29.81 10.06
N LEU A 209 -5.82 29.70 11.39
CA LEU A 209 -6.82 30.34 12.24
C LEU A 209 -6.12 31.15 13.32
N VAL A 210 -6.75 32.23 13.79
CA VAL A 210 -6.27 33.02 14.92
C VAL A 210 -7.36 33.03 15.98
N CYS A 211 -7.03 32.60 17.20
CA CYS A 211 -7.93 32.58 18.34
C CYS A 211 -7.21 33.19 19.55
N ASP A 212 -7.85 34.16 20.23
CA ASP A 212 -7.32 34.89 21.39
C ASP A 212 -5.84 35.33 21.21
N SER A 213 -5.53 35.92 20.03
CA SER A 213 -4.20 36.39 19.58
C SER A 213 -3.11 35.32 19.36
N ILE A 214 -3.47 34.03 19.40
CA ILE A 214 -2.59 32.91 19.06
C ILE A 214 -2.93 32.44 17.64
N LYS A 215 -1.90 32.26 16.79
CA LYS A 215 -2.03 31.73 15.42
C LYS A 215 -1.82 30.21 15.42
N TYR A 216 -2.78 29.50 14.86
CA TYR A 216 -2.78 28.06 14.69
C TYR A 216 -2.66 27.72 13.20
N LYS A 217 -1.87 26.69 12.87
CA LYS A 217 -1.77 26.13 11.52
C LYS A 217 -2.23 24.68 11.56
N LEU A 218 -3.25 24.36 10.79
CA LEU A 218 -3.81 23.02 10.69
C LEU A 218 -3.76 22.54 9.23
N GLN A 219 -3.58 21.24 9.04
CA GLN A 219 -3.79 20.57 7.75
C GLN A 219 -5.04 19.72 7.88
N VAL A 220 -6.03 19.95 7.03
CA VAL A 220 -7.28 19.19 7.01
C VAL A 220 -7.31 18.35 5.74
N THR A 221 -7.46 17.04 5.89
CA THR A 221 -7.55 16.07 4.79
C THR A 221 -8.89 15.36 4.83
N LYS A 222 -9.52 15.14 3.68
CA LYS A 222 -10.81 14.47 3.57
C LYS A 222 -10.63 12.96 3.35
N CYS A 223 -10.94 12.16 4.37
CA CYS A 223 -10.71 10.70 4.40
C CYS A 223 -11.97 9.87 4.08
N GLY A 224 -13.11 10.54 3.94
CA GLY A 224 -14.35 9.99 3.40
C GLY A 224 -15.36 11.11 3.08
N PRO A 225 -16.56 10.79 2.59
CA PRO A 225 -17.57 11.80 2.22
C PRO A 225 -17.88 12.81 3.34
N ASN A 226 -17.96 12.35 4.59
CA ASN A 226 -18.22 13.16 5.78
C ASN A 226 -17.09 13.08 6.83
N CYS A 227 -15.97 12.41 6.51
CA CYS A 227 -14.90 12.12 7.47
C CYS A 227 -13.64 12.96 7.20
N PHE A 228 -13.16 13.67 8.22
CA PHE A 228 -12.04 14.60 8.14
C PHE A 228 -10.93 14.23 9.12
N PHE A 229 -9.69 14.35 8.67
CA PHE A 229 -8.48 14.10 9.45
C PHE A 229 -7.70 15.42 9.56
N VAL A 230 -7.63 15.94 10.79
CA VAL A 230 -7.07 17.26 11.12
C VAL A 230 -5.73 17.05 11.80
N VAL A 231 -4.65 17.56 11.21
CA VAL A 231 -3.28 17.48 11.74
C VAL A 231 -2.81 18.86 12.20
N MET A 232 -2.19 18.91 13.38
CA MET A 232 -1.53 20.08 13.96
C MET A 232 -0.31 19.61 14.76
N ASN A 233 0.88 20.11 14.43
CA ASN A 233 2.12 19.88 15.17
C ASN A 233 2.37 18.39 15.52
N GLU A 234 2.38 17.52 14.49
CA GLU A 234 2.55 16.05 14.59
C GLU A 234 1.45 15.29 15.37
N SER A 235 0.39 15.98 15.76
CA SER A 235 -0.79 15.43 16.45
C SER A 235 -1.98 15.45 15.50
N TYR A 236 -2.86 14.46 15.58
CA TYR A 236 -4.02 14.35 14.70
C TYR A 236 -5.32 14.09 15.46
N VAL A 237 -6.44 14.48 14.86
CA VAL A 237 -7.81 14.18 15.29
C VAL A 237 -8.63 13.78 14.06
N GLU A 238 -9.44 12.74 14.18
CA GLU A 238 -10.32 12.24 13.13
C GLU A 238 -11.78 12.47 13.53
N VAL A 239 -12.56 13.15 12.69
CA VAL A 239 -13.91 13.64 13.01
C VAL A 239 -14.85 13.32 11.85
N GLU A 240 -16.00 12.71 12.16
CA GLU A 240 -17.14 12.68 11.25
C GLU A 240 -17.96 13.97 11.43
N ALA A 241 -18.14 14.73 10.36
CA ALA A 241 -18.82 16.02 10.39
C ALA A 241 -19.99 16.04 9.38
N ASN A 242 -21.20 16.11 9.91
CA ASN A 242 -22.45 16.17 9.14
C ASN A 242 -22.97 17.62 9.13
N ARG A 243 -23.25 18.19 7.94
CA ARG A 243 -23.59 19.62 7.78
C ARG A 243 -25.07 19.96 8.07
N SER A 244 -25.28 21.18 8.58
CA SER A 244 -26.55 21.91 8.57
C SER A 244 -26.67 22.74 7.26
N PRO A 245 -27.89 23.05 6.73
CA PRO A 245 -28.05 23.31 5.28
C PRO A 245 -27.98 24.77 4.74
N SER A 246 -27.39 25.78 5.43
CA SER A 246 -27.33 27.20 4.97
C SER A 246 -25.91 27.82 4.85
N ALA A 247 -25.70 28.88 4.05
CA ALA A 247 -24.44 29.68 3.87
C ALA A 247 -24.53 30.91 2.89
N GLY A 248 -23.59 31.91 2.95
CA GLY A 248 -23.45 33.07 2.00
C GLY A 248 -22.06 33.82 2.02
N LYS A 249 -21.72 34.74 1.06
CA LYS A 249 -20.38 35.44 0.94
C LYS A 249 -20.23 36.67 -0.03
N LEU A 250 -19.07 37.40 -0.02
CA LEU A 250 -18.70 38.66 -0.77
C LEU A 250 -17.24 38.76 -1.41
N LEU A 251 -16.77 39.91 -2.01
CA LEU A 251 -15.99 39.96 -3.31
C LEU A 251 -14.72 40.96 -3.61
N HIS A 252 -14.75 42.05 -4.47
CA HIS A 252 -13.67 42.92 -5.19
C HIS A 252 -13.58 44.49 -4.85
N TYR A 253 -13.07 45.45 -5.71
CA TYR A 253 -12.36 46.76 -5.40
C TYR A 253 -12.67 48.15 -6.18
N THR A 254 -12.57 49.38 -5.57
CA THR A 254 -12.89 50.77 -6.09
C THR A 254 -11.75 51.82 -6.10
N VAL A 255 -11.01 52.01 -4.99
CA VAL A 255 -10.18 53.23 -4.76
C VAL A 255 -8.82 53.15 -5.47
N GLU A 256 -8.31 54.28 -5.97
CA GLU A 256 -7.08 54.40 -6.77
C GLU A 256 -5.76 54.07 -6.02
N ASP A 257 -4.72 53.71 -6.79
CA ASP A 257 -3.39 53.34 -6.27
C ASP A 257 -2.64 54.53 -5.66
N GLY A 258 -2.14 54.36 -4.44
CA GLY A 258 -1.55 55.42 -3.62
C GLY A 258 -2.56 56.33 -2.94
N GLY A 259 -3.87 56.11 -3.14
CA GLY A 259 -4.93 56.98 -2.61
C GLY A 259 -4.97 57.01 -1.06
N PRO A 260 -5.13 58.19 -0.43
CA PRO A 260 -5.46 58.27 1.00
C PRO A 260 -6.89 57.77 1.24
N ILE A 261 -7.11 57.07 2.34
CA ILE A 261 -8.42 56.49 2.66
C ILE A 261 -8.78 56.57 4.14
N GLU A 262 -10.06 56.81 4.42
CA GLU A 262 -10.62 56.88 5.77
C GLU A 262 -11.35 55.60 6.20
N ALA A 263 -11.51 55.41 7.52
CA ALA A 263 -12.22 54.26 8.06
C ALA A 263 -13.72 54.32 7.72
N GLY A 264 -14.26 53.23 7.16
CA GLY A 264 -15.64 53.12 6.67
C GLY A 264 -15.84 53.55 5.21
N GLN A 265 -14.83 54.17 4.58
CA GLN A 265 -14.87 54.55 3.16
C GLN A 265 -14.87 53.30 2.27
N ALA A 266 -15.68 53.32 1.21
CA ALA A 266 -15.68 52.26 0.20
C ALA A 266 -14.35 52.29 -0.55
N TYR A 267 -13.49 51.33 -0.23
CA TYR A 267 -12.26 51.05 -0.97
C TYR A 267 -12.48 50.00 -2.06
N ALA A 268 -13.70 49.46 -2.10
CA ALA A 268 -14.02 48.32 -2.89
C ALA A 268 -15.37 48.32 -3.64
N GLU A 269 -15.41 47.80 -4.89
CA GLU A 269 -16.61 47.56 -5.76
C GLU A 269 -16.44 46.32 -6.64
N ILE A 270 -17.54 45.63 -6.98
CA ILE A 270 -17.45 44.25 -7.46
C ILE A 270 -18.54 43.87 -8.45
N GLU A 271 -18.19 43.26 -9.58
CA GLU A 271 -19.11 42.34 -10.25
C GLU A 271 -18.89 40.88 -9.77
N VAL A 272 -19.86 40.28 -9.09
CA VAL A 272 -20.17 38.83 -9.19
C VAL A 272 -21.70 38.68 -9.24
N MET A 273 -22.18 37.67 -9.98
CA MET A 273 -23.61 37.49 -10.31
C MET A 273 -24.27 38.72 -10.95
N LYS A 274 -23.51 39.54 -11.69
CA LYS A 274 -23.94 40.77 -12.36
C LYS A 274 -24.49 41.88 -11.43
N MET A 275 -24.25 41.76 -10.13
CA MET A 275 -24.55 42.79 -9.14
C MET A 275 -23.27 43.54 -8.77
N VAL A 276 -23.39 44.86 -8.58
CA VAL A 276 -22.36 45.68 -7.96
C VAL A 276 -22.54 45.63 -6.44
N THR A 277 -21.45 45.46 -5.69
CA THR A 277 -21.44 45.53 -4.21
C THR A 277 -20.21 46.28 -3.75
N GLU A 278 -20.20 46.88 -2.55
CA GLU A 278 -19.03 47.57 -2.00
C GLU A 278 -18.29 46.75 -0.92
N LEU A 279 -16.98 46.93 -0.76
CA LEU A 279 -16.27 46.62 0.49
C LEU A 279 -15.61 47.90 1.03
N ARG A 280 -15.51 48.01 2.36
CA ARG A 280 -15.13 49.25 3.06
C ARG A 280 -13.86 49.04 3.87
N CYS A 281 -12.96 50.04 3.85
CA CYS A 281 -11.70 49.93 4.58
C CYS A 281 -11.97 50.11 6.08
N PRO A 282 -11.55 49.19 6.97
CA PRO A 282 -11.85 49.29 8.40
C PRO A 282 -11.03 50.37 9.13
N SER A 283 -10.09 51.03 8.45
CA SER A 283 -9.01 51.79 9.07
C SER A 283 -8.43 52.84 8.13
N LYS A 284 -8.03 54.00 8.67
CA LYS A 284 -7.37 55.07 7.92
C LYS A 284 -5.94 54.66 7.49
N GLY A 285 -5.53 55.06 6.28
CA GLY A 285 -4.15 54.90 5.80
C GLY A 285 -3.99 55.34 4.34
N HIS A 286 -2.89 54.95 3.70
CA HIS A 286 -2.69 55.06 2.25
C HIS A 286 -2.79 53.69 1.58
N LEU A 287 -3.49 53.60 0.45
CA LEU A 287 -3.84 52.34 -0.20
C LEU A 287 -2.93 52.02 -1.38
N GLN A 288 -2.09 50.99 -1.29
CA GLN A 288 -1.21 50.57 -2.40
C GLN A 288 -1.73 49.31 -3.10
N TRP A 289 -1.99 49.36 -4.40
CA TRP A 289 -2.51 48.23 -5.19
C TRP A 289 -1.52 47.08 -5.30
N ASN A 290 -1.99 45.86 -5.03
CA ASN A 290 -1.28 44.61 -5.30
C ASN A 290 -1.85 43.88 -6.53
N LYS A 291 -3.08 44.22 -6.94
CA LYS A 291 -3.78 43.65 -8.10
C LYS A 291 -4.26 44.77 -9.02
N ARG A 292 -4.11 44.56 -10.33
CA ARG A 292 -4.60 45.49 -11.35
C ARG A 292 -6.12 45.33 -11.54
N PRO A 293 -6.87 46.41 -11.82
CA PRO A 293 -8.29 46.32 -12.18
C PRO A 293 -8.53 45.34 -13.34
N GLY A 294 -9.64 44.60 -13.27
CA GLY A 294 -9.98 43.57 -14.26
C GLY A 294 -9.21 42.25 -14.15
N ALA A 295 -8.35 42.08 -13.14
CA ALA A 295 -7.76 40.78 -12.82
C ALA A 295 -8.81 39.82 -12.25
N ILE A 296 -8.78 38.55 -12.64
CA ILE A 296 -9.61 37.49 -12.04
C ILE A 296 -9.19 37.30 -10.57
N LEU A 297 -10.17 37.22 -9.66
CA LEU A 297 -9.91 37.19 -8.23
C LEU A 297 -10.27 35.85 -7.57
N ASP A 298 -9.29 35.28 -6.89
CA ASP A 298 -9.48 34.15 -5.99
C ASP A 298 -10.01 34.61 -4.62
N ALA A 299 -10.76 33.73 -3.95
CA ALA A 299 -11.25 34.00 -2.60
C ALA A 299 -10.08 34.21 -1.61
N SER A 300 -10.17 35.25 -0.79
CA SER A 300 -9.12 35.67 0.16
C SER A 300 -7.80 36.14 -0.48
N CYS A 301 -7.81 36.55 -1.76
CA CYS A 301 -6.67 37.22 -2.39
C CYS A 301 -6.41 38.61 -1.76
N VAL A 302 -5.14 38.99 -1.56
CA VAL A 302 -4.77 40.35 -1.12
C VAL A 302 -4.80 41.28 -2.33
N LEU A 303 -5.58 42.36 -2.21
CA LEU A 303 -5.92 43.25 -3.33
C LEU A 303 -5.21 44.60 -3.26
N ALA A 304 -5.08 45.14 -2.06
CA ALA A 304 -4.21 46.27 -1.75
C ALA A 304 -3.60 46.10 -0.35
N HIS A 305 -2.49 46.81 -0.10
CA HIS A 305 -1.91 46.98 1.22
C HIS A 305 -2.28 48.35 1.77
N VAL A 306 -2.79 48.40 3.01
CA VAL A 306 -2.99 49.66 3.74
C VAL A 306 -1.69 49.99 4.46
N ILE A 307 -1.07 51.11 4.10
CA ILE A 307 0.05 51.69 4.83
C ILE A 307 -0.55 52.58 5.92
N PHE A 308 -0.48 52.08 7.16
CA PHE A 308 -0.90 52.82 8.36
C PHE A 308 0.12 53.89 8.71
N GLU A 309 -0.34 55.11 8.99
CA GLU A 309 0.52 56.21 9.44
C GLU A 309 1.06 55.93 10.86
N ASP A 310 0.26 55.31 11.73
CA ASP A 310 0.64 54.86 13.08
C ASP A 310 1.18 53.41 13.09
N SER A 311 2.33 53.18 12.48
CA SER A 311 2.90 51.84 12.25
C SER A 311 3.51 51.13 13.48
N LEU A 312 3.16 51.52 14.71
CA LEU A 312 3.90 51.14 15.94
C LEU A 312 3.15 50.26 16.96
N GLN A 313 1.86 49.95 16.80
CA GLN A 313 1.10 49.13 17.76
C GLN A 313 0.22 48.02 17.14
N ILE A 314 0.79 47.21 16.23
CA ILE A 314 0.19 45.92 15.85
C ILE A 314 0.85 44.79 16.67
N PRO A 315 0.18 44.19 17.67
CA PRO A 315 0.72 43.03 18.37
C PRO A 315 0.74 41.81 17.44
N GLN A 316 1.94 41.36 17.05
CA GLN A 316 2.09 40.14 16.24
C GLN A 316 1.55 38.91 16.99
N SER A 317 0.65 38.17 16.34
CA SER A 317 0.08 36.95 16.89
C SER A 317 1.13 35.84 16.99
N LYS A 318 1.23 35.23 18.17
CA LYS A 318 2.24 34.19 18.46
C LYS A 318 1.81 32.85 17.86
N LEU A 319 2.72 32.12 17.22
CA LEU A 319 2.44 30.80 16.66
C LEU A 319 2.26 29.75 17.78
N TYR A 320 1.28 28.87 17.64
CA TYR A 320 1.05 27.75 18.55
C TYR A 320 1.93 26.55 18.20
N TYR A 321 2.72 26.08 19.16
CA TYR A 321 3.63 24.92 19.02
C TYR A 321 3.18 23.67 19.78
N GLY A 322 2.05 23.72 20.50
CA GLY A 322 1.53 22.58 21.26
C GLY A 322 0.84 21.54 20.37
N LYS A 323 0.58 20.35 20.95
CA LYS A 323 -0.17 19.25 20.33
C LYS A 323 -1.66 19.31 20.72
N PHE A 324 -2.51 18.41 20.21
CA PHE A 324 -3.88 18.28 20.71
C PHE A 324 -3.85 17.71 22.14
N SER A 325 -4.63 18.30 23.03
CA SER A 325 -4.67 17.96 24.47
C SER A 325 -5.71 16.89 24.84
N PHE A 326 -6.39 16.32 23.85
CA PHE A 326 -7.52 15.42 24.04
C PHE A 326 -7.62 14.43 22.86
N GLU A 327 -7.84 13.16 23.16
CA GLU A 327 -8.23 12.17 22.16
C GLU A 327 -9.75 12.26 21.94
N ILE A 328 -10.20 12.68 20.76
CA ILE A 328 -11.60 12.42 20.36
C ILE A 328 -11.72 10.93 20.06
N LYS A 329 -12.03 10.14 21.10
CA LYS A 329 -12.53 8.77 20.94
C LYS A 329 -13.95 8.87 20.40
N ASN A 330 -14.08 8.87 19.07
CA ASN A 330 -15.37 8.89 18.39
C ASN A 330 -16.29 7.83 19.00
N GLN A 331 -17.43 8.28 19.53
CA GLN A 331 -18.27 7.48 20.43
C GLN A 331 -19.17 6.48 19.68
N SER A 332 -18.53 5.58 18.95
CA SER A 332 -19.07 4.25 18.67
C SER A 332 -17.98 3.22 18.94
N THR A 333 -17.99 2.63 20.14
CA THR A 333 -17.25 1.38 20.38
C THR A 333 -17.98 0.28 19.62
N ILE A 334 -17.68 0.14 18.33
CA ILE A 334 -18.27 -0.87 17.44
C ILE A 334 -17.75 -2.24 17.89
N THR A 335 -18.51 -2.92 18.75
CA THR A 335 -18.11 -4.19 19.36
C THR A 335 -18.43 -5.42 18.51
N LYS A 336 -19.32 -5.31 17.51
CA LYS A 336 -19.75 -6.44 16.69
C LYS A 336 -18.91 -6.57 15.41
N LEU A 337 -18.36 -7.75 15.19
CA LEU A 337 -17.41 -8.04 14.11
C LEU A 337 -17.98 -7.84 12.69
N ASN A 338 -19.30 -8.00 12.48
CA ASN A 338 -19.97 -7.62 11.23
C ASN A 338 -19.94 -6.10 10.97
N GLN A 339 -20.09 -5.27 12.01
CA GLN A 339 -20.06 -3.81 11.88
C GLN A 339 -18.62 -3.30 11.72
N ILE A 340 -17.65 -3.95 12.37
CA ILE A 340 -16.22 -3.73 12.12
C ILE A 340 -15.86 -4.09 10.68
N PHE A 341 -16.38 -5.22 10.15
CA PHE A 341 -16.20 -5.62 8.74
C PHE A 341 -16.69 -4.54 7.78
N GLN A 342 -17.95 -4.09 7.89
CA GLN A 342 -18.51 -3.08 7.00
C GLN A 342 -17.75 -1.74 7.10
N THR A 343 -17.35 -1.32 8.32
CA THR A 343 -16.56 -0.09 8.52
C THR A 343 -15.16 -0.19 7.90
N THR A 344 -14.49 -1.33 8.07
CA THR A 344 -13.17 -1.60 7.49
C THR A 344 -13.26 -1.63 5.96
N LYS A 345 -14.26 -2.31 5.40
CA LYS A 345 -14.53 -2.35 3.97
C LYS A 345 -14.81 -0.96 3.40
N GLN A 346 -15.71 -0.18 4.02
CA GLN A 346 -16.05 1.18 3.60
C GLN A 346 -14.83 2.10 3.62
N THR A 347 -13.92 1.96 4.60
CA THR A 347 -12.67 2.72 4.67
C THR A 347 -11.78 2.44 3.45
N LEU A 348 -11.69 1.19 3.01
CA LEU A 348 -10.92 0.80 1.82
C LEU A 348 -11.62 1.22 0.51
N GLU A 349 -12.95 1.15 0.45
CA GLU A 349 -13.73 1.66 -0.68
C GLU A 349 -13.63 3.19 -0.81
N ASN A 350 -13.58 3.94 0.31
CA ASN A 350 -13.30 5.39 0.30
C ASN A 350 -11.91 5.69 -0.29
N ILE A 351 -10.89 4.87 0.01
CA ILE A 351 -9.55 5.03 -0.57
C ILE A 351 -9.56 4.77 -2.08
N LEU A 352 -10.34 3.78 -2.54
CA LEU A 352 -10.53 3.52 -3.98
C LEU A 352 -11.33 4.63 -4.67
N GLN A 353 -12.24 5.32 -3.97
CA GLN A 353 -12.93 6.53 -4.45
C GLN A 353 -12.02 7.77 -4.50
N GLY A 354 -10.81 7.73 -3.95
CA GLY A 354 -9.83 8.82 -4.00
C GLY A 354 -9.68 9.63 -2.70
N TYR A 355 -10.40 9.28 -1.63
CA TYR A 355 -10.16 9.86 -0.31
C TYR A 355 -8.86 9.30 0.29
N THR A 356 -8.06 10.13 0.97
CA THR A 356 -6.71 9.73 1.41
C THR A 356 -6.39 10.22 2.82
N TYR A 357 -5.39 9.62 3.47
CA TYR A 357 -4.76 10.16 4.67
C TYR A 357 -3.47 10.91 4.29
N PRO A 358 -3.02 11.91 5.06
CA PRO A 358 -1.71 12.54 4.83
C PRO A 358 -0.58 11.58 5.20
N GLU A 359 0.51 11.60 4.42
CA GLU A 359 1.77 10.93 4.82
C GLU A 359 2.39 11.64 6.03
N PRO A 360 3.07 10.92 6.95
CA PRO A 360 3.45 9.50 6.87
C PRO A 360 2.38 8.51 7.34
N TYR A 361 1.24 8.98 7.85
CA TYR A 361 0.24 8.13 8.52
C TYR A 361 -0.48 7.16 7.58
N PHE A 362 -0.53 7.48 6.27
CA PHE A 362 -1.25 6.70 5.27
C PHE A 362 -0.75 5.25 5.18
N ARG A 363 0.57 5.05 4.94
CA ARG A 363 1.10 3.71 4.64
C ARG A 363 0.93 2.70 5.77
N GLU A 364 1.20 3.13 7.01
CA GLU A 364 1.05 2.28 8.20
C GLU A 364 -0.43 1.95 8.48
N ARG A 365 -1.30 2.96 8.46
CA ARG A 365 -2.73 2.78 8.75
C ARG A 365 -3.43 1.92 7.71
N VAL A 366 -3.10 2.05 6.43
CA VAL A 366 -3.66 1.19 5.37
C VAL A 366 -3.18 -0.25 5.54
N LYS A 367 -1.89 -0.49 5.83
CA LYS A 367 -1.38 -1.84 6.12
C LYS A 367 -2.18 -2.50 7.25
N LEU A 368 -2.31 -1.83 8.40
CA LEU A 368 -3.07 -2.34 9.54
C LEU A 368 -4.55 -2.57 9.20
N THR A 369 -5.16 -1.69 8.40
CA THR A 369 -6.57 -1.83 7.96
C THR A 369 -6.78 -3.06 7.07
N VAL A 370 -5.83 -3.35 6.16
CA VAL A 370 -5.89 -4.53 5.29
C VAL A 370 -5.58 -5.81 6.08
N GLU A 371 -4.57 -5.82 6.95
CA GLU A 371 -4.29 -6.95 7.85
C GLU A 371 -5.50 -7.28 8.72
N HIS A 372 -6.17 -6.27 9.28
CA HIS A 372 -7.40 -6.43 10.05
C HIS A 372 -8.56 -6.98 9.20
N LEU A 373 -8.75 -6.50 7.96
CA LEU A 373 -9.74 -7.06 7.03
C LEU A 373 -9.50 -8.56 6.78
N PHE A 374 -8.26 -8.97 6.53
CA PHE A 374 -7.91 -10.38 6.33
C PHE A 374 -8.13 -11.22 7.59
N THR A 375 -7.97 -10.66 8.80
CA THR A 375 -8.30 -11.34 10.05
C THR A 375 -9.81 -11.52 10.20
N ILE A 376 -10.60 -10.46 9.98
CA ILE A 376 -12.07 -10.48 10.06
C ILE A 376 -12.68 -11.45 9.05
N LEU A 377 -12.23 -11.42 7.79
CA LEU A 377 -12.72 -12.30 6.72
C LEU A 377 -12.35 -13.79 6.89
N ARG A 378 -11.54 -14.14 7.90
CA ARG A 378 -11.20 -15.53 8.26
C ARG A 378 -11.98 -16.04 9.47
N ASP A 379 -12.67 -15.16 10.20
CA ASP A 379 -13.42 -15.53 11.41
C ASP A 379 -14.75 -16.22 11.05
N PRO A 380 -14.99 -17.48 11.48
CA PRO A 380 -16.24 -18.19 11.19
C PRO A 380 -17.47 -17.63 11.91
N SER A 381 -17.32 -16.65 12.80
CA SER A 381 -18.44 -15.91 13.40
C SER A 381 -19.01 -14.80 12.50
N LEU A 382 -18.27 -14.31 11.50
CA LEU A 382 -18.73 -13.24 10.59
C LEU A 382 -20.08 -13.58 9.91
N PRO A 383 -20.27 -14.75 9.27
CA PRO A 383 -21.53 -15.06 8.57
C PRO A 383 -22.70 -15.21 9.56
N LEU A 384 -22.43 -15.67 10.78
CA LEU A 384 -23.43 -15.80 11.83
C LEU A 384 -23.95 -14.42 12.27
N LEU A 385 -23.05 -13.46 12.48
CA LEU A 385 -23.41 -12.10 12.91
C LEU A 385 -24.14 -11.31 11.80
N GLU A 386 -23.70 -11.42 10.55
CA GLU A 386 -24.41 -10.81 9.41
C GLU A 386 -25.82 -11.40 9.22
N VAL A 387 -26.01 -12.70 9.41
CA VAL A 387 -27.35 -13.33 9.37
C VAL A 387 -28.19 -12.95 10.59
N GLU A 388 -27.62 -12.91 11.81
CA GLU A 388 -28.35 -12.48 13.02
C GLU A 388 -28.86 -11.03 12.87
N GLU A 389 -28.09 -10.13 12.26
CA GLU A 389 -28.49 -8.73 11.97
C GLU A 389 -29.58 -8.62 10.87
N ILE A 390 -29.43 -9.33 9.75
CA ILE A 390 -30.46 -9.35 8.70
C ILE A 390 -31.77 -9.96 9.21
N ILE A 391 -31.70 -11.05 9.99
CA ILE A 391 -32.89 -11.67 10.59
C ILE A 391 -33.52 -10.75 11.63
N SER A 392 -32.77 -9.96 12.41
CA SER A 392 -33.39 -9.01 13.36
C SER A 392 -34.20 -7.93 12.64
N ASN A 393 -33.70 -7.41 11.51
CA ASN A 393 -34.38 -6.36 10.74
C ASN A 393 -35.64 -6.85 9.99
N ILE A 394 -35.71 -8.15 9.67
CA ILE A 394 -36.80 -8.75 8.86
C ILE A 394 -37.71 -9.65 9.75
N SER A 395 -37.42 -9.74 11.04
CA SER A 395 -37.95 -10.73 11.98
C SER A 395 -39.49 -10.78 12.08
N GLU A 396 -40.16 -9.66 11.85
CA GLU A 396 -41.63 -9.54 11.89
C GLU A 396 -42.31 -9.86 10.54
N ARG A 397 -41.58 -9.71 9.43
CA ARG A 397 -42.09 -9.87 8.06
C ARG A 397 -41.83 -11.27 7.48
N MET A 398 -41.02 -12.08 8.15
CA MET A 398 -40.66 -13.44 7.72
C MET A 398 -41.59 -14.49 8.34
N PRO A 399 -42.12 -15.46 7.55
CA PRO A 399 -42.97 -16.54 8.05
C PRO A 399 -42.33 -17.35 9.18
N GLN A 400 -43.15 -17.76 10.17
CA GLN A 400 -42.63 -18.45 11.36
C GLN A 400 -41.98 -19.81 11.08
N GLU A 401 -42.40 -20.53 10.03
CA GLU A 401 -41.74 -21.77 9.60
C GLU A 401 -40.28 -21.52 9.23
N VAL A 402 -40.07 -20.56 8.32
CA VAL A 402 -38.75 -20.13 7.81
C VAL A 402 -37.89 -19.61 8.96
N LYS A 403 -38.45 -18.79 9.85
CA LYS A 403 -37.75 -18.26 11.03
C LYS A 403 -37.23 -19.37 11.95
N LYS A 404 -38.03 -20.38 12.26
CA LYS A 404 -37.67 -21.47 13.19
C LYS A 404 -36.58 -22.39 12.64
N GLU A 405 -36.69 -22.83 11.38
CA GLU A 405 -35.69 -23.73 10.80
C GLU A 405 -34.35 -23.03 10.52
N ILE A 406 -34.35 -21.76 10.08
CA ILE A 406 -33.10 -21.00 9.94
C ILE A 406 -32.44 -20.77 11.30
N GLN A 407 -33.18 -20.39 12.35
CA GLN A 407 -32.63 -20.25 13.71
C GLN A 407 -32.03 -21.56 14.26
N LYS A 408 -32.65 -22.70 13.94
CA LYS A 408 -32.16 -24.05 14.28
C LYS A 408 -30.85 -24.40 13.55
N LEU A 409 -30.76 -24.10 12.24
CA LEU A 409 -29.50 -24.25 11.47
C LEU A 409 -28.38 -23.36 12.05
N LEU A 410 -28.67 -22.10 12.38
CA LEU A 410 -27.70 -21.18 12.97
C LEU A 410 -27.26 -21.62 14.37
N LYS A 411 -28.16 -22.14 15.20
CA LYS A 411 -27.81 -22.70 16.52
C LYS A 411 -26.87 -23.90 16.41
N ASN A 412 -27.11 -24.80 15.45
CA ASN A 412 -26.25 -25.95 15.17
C ASN A 412 -24.89 -25.53 14.57
N TYR A 413 -24.85 -24.45 13.79
CA TYR A 413 -23.59 -23.86 13.33
C TYR A 413 -22.78 -23.28 14.51
N LYS A 414 -23.45 -22.49 15.37
CA LYS A 414 -22.88 -21.84 16.55
C LYS A 414 -22.31 -22.83 17.59
N SER A 415 -22.94 -24.01 17.77
CA SER A 415 -22.41 -25.05 18.67
C SER A 415 -21.16 -25.75 18.15
N ASN A 416 -20.93 -25.75 16.83
CA ASN A 416 -19.88 -26.54 16.20
C ASN A 416 -18.72 -25.67 15.68
N LEU A 417 -18.73 -24.36 15.99
CA LEU A 417 -17.87 -23.33 15.39
C LEU A 417 -16.36 -23.50 15.65
N THR A 418 -15.97 -24.34 16.63
CA THR A 418 -14.58 -24.73 16.90
C THR A 418 -14.06 -25.87 16.02
N SER A 419 -14.91 -26.50 15.20
CA SER A 419 -14.53 -27.63 14.35
C SER A 419 -14.02 -27.18 12.98
N VAL A 420 -12.82 -27.63 12.62
CA VAL A 420 -12.12 -27.29 11.36
C VAL A 420 -12.92 -27.64 10.09
N LEU A 421 -13.87 -28.58 10.18
CA LEU A 421 -14.69 -29.04 9.05
C LEU A 421 -16.00 -28.26 8.86
N VAL A 422 -16.32 -27.31 9.75
CA VAL A 422 -17.65 -26.69 9.79
C VAL A 422 -17.78 -25.51 8.82
N GLN A 423 -18.50 -25.77 7.73
CA GLN A 423 -18.86 -24.77 6.73
C GLN A 423 -20.21 -24.11 7.07
N PHE A 424 -20.34 -22.83 6.73
CA PHE A 424 -21.60 -22.10 6.90
C PHE A 424 -22.70 -22.72 5.99
N PRO A 425 -23.91 -23.03 6.51
CA PRO A 425 -24.93 -23.82 5.80
C PRO A 425 -25.73 -23.03 4.73
N SER A 426 -25.04 -22.22 3.91
CA SER A 426 -25.65 -21.37 2.87
C SER A 426 -26.58 -22.15 1.94
N GLN A 427 -26.13 -23.27 1.40
CA GLN A 427 -26.91 -24.08 0.45
C GLN A 427 -28.19 -24.66 1.08
N LEU A 428 -28.17 -25.02 2.37
CA LEU A 428 -29.34 -25.51 3.10
C LEU A 428 -30.36 -24.39 3.36
N ILE A 429 -29.88 -23.19 3.69
CA ILE A 429 -30.74 -22.01 3.89
C ILE A 429 -31.40 -21.59 2.55
N ALA A 430 -30.64 -21.58 1.45
CA ALA A 430 -31.18 -21.32 0.11
C ALA A 430 -32.28 -22.33 -0.26
N ALA A 431 -31.97 -23.62 -0.19
CA ALA A 431 -32.92 -24.68 -0.51
C ALA A 431 -34.18 -24.64 0.38
N PHE A 432 -34.08 -24.22 1.64
CA PHE A 432 -35.26 -24.03 2.48
C PHE A 432 -36.13 -22.84 2.03
N ILE A 433 -35.51 -21.70 1.67
CA ILE A 433 -36.23 -20.52 1.16
C ILE A 433 -36.94 -20.87 -0.16
N ASP A 434 -36.26 -21.55 -1.07
CA ASP A 434 -36.83 -21.99 -2.35
C ASP A 434 -37.97 -23.02 -2.14
N ASN A 435 -37.80 -23.98 -1.23
CA ASN A 435 -38.84 -24.95 -0.85
C ASN A 435 -40.03 -24.34 -0.07
N TYR A 436 -39.89 -23.12 0.48
CA TYR A 436 -41.02 -22.37 1.01
C TYR A 436 -41.71 -21.58 -0.11
N ALA A 437 -40.94 -20.95 -1.01
CA ALA A 437 -41.48 -20.23 -2.15
C ALA A 437 -42.31 -21.12 -3.10
N THR A 438 -41.97 -22.41 -3.24
CA THR A 438 -42.77 -23.36 -4.04
C THR A 438 -44.10 -23.77 -3.39
N LYS A 439 -44.30 -23.56 -2.08
CA LYS A 439 -45.60 -23.76 -1.42
C LYS A 439 -46.60 -22.62 -1.69
N LEU A 440 -46.13 -21.46 -2.14
CA LEU A 440 -46.96 -20.26 -2.32
C LEU A 440 -47.64 -20.28 -3.70
N GLU A 441 -48.94 -20.58 -3.72
CA GLU A 441 -49.71 -20.73 -4.97
C GLU A 441 -49.74 -19.44 -5.81
N HIS A 442 -50.04 -18.29 -5.19
CA HIS A 442 -50.10 -17.02 -5.90
C HIS A 442 -48.70 -16.46 -6.23
N ARG A 443 -48.61 -15.76 -7.36
CA ARG A 443 -47.36 -15.12 -7.80
C ARG A 443 -47.06 -13.85 -7.01
N SER A 444 -48.08 -13.04 -6.70
CA SER A 444 -47.98 -11.86 -5.83
C SER A 444 -47.25 -12.16 -4.53
N ASP A 445 -47.61 -13.29 -3.92
CA ASP A 445 -47.19 -13.66 -2.57
C ASP A 445 -45.75 -14.19 -2.59
N ARG A 446 -45.36 -14.86 -3.67
CA ARG A 446 -43.96 -15.21 -3.98
C ARG A 446 -43.10 -13.98 -4.23
N ASP A 447 -43.56 -13.06 -5.08
CA ASP A 447 -42.81 -11.84 -5.40
C ASP A 447 -42.67 -10.93 -4.15
N ALA A 448 -43.69 -10.89 -3.27
CA ALA A 448 -43.63 -10.23 -1.96
C ALA A 448 -42.71 -10.95 -0.95
N PHE A 449 -42.74 -12.28 -0.88
CA PHE A 449 -41.85 -13.09 -0.03
C PHE A 449 -40.38 -12.96 -0.45
N PHE A 450 -40.08 -13.04 -1.75
CA PHE A 450 -38.72 -12.74 -2.23
C PHE A 450 -38.36 -11.27 -1.96
N GLY A 451 -39.29 -10.33 -2.10
CA GLY A 451 -39.10 -8.93 -1.71
C GLY A 451 -38.67 -8.73 -0.25
N THR A 452 -39.20 -9.52 0.70
CA THR A 452 -38.79 -9.43 2.12
C THR A 452 -37.51 -10.20 2.43
N VAL A 453 -37.25 -11.34 1.76
CA VAL A 453 -36.10 -12.22 2.07
C VAL A 453 -34.87 -11.95 1.17
N GLN A 454 -34.96 -11.05 0.18
CA GLN A 454 -33.92 -10.78 -0.82
C GLN A 454 -32.52 -10.52 -0.24
N SER A 455 -32.40 -9.74 0.83
CA SER A 455 -31.11 -9.43 1.46
C SER A 455 -30.46 -10.66 2.10
N LEU A 456 -31.26 -11.56 2.69
CA LEU A 456 -30.79 -12.85 3.19
C LEU A 456 -30.39 -13.78 2.04
N VAL A 457 -31.15 -13.82 0.94
CA VAL A 457 -30.79 -14.58 -0.28
C VAL A 457 -29.48 -14.07 -0.88
N GLN A 458 -29.25 -12.75 -0.90
CA GLN A 458 -27.98 -12.15 -1.33
C GLN A 458 -26.82 -12.55 -0.41
N LEU A 459 -27.00 -12.49 0.91
CA LEU A 459 -25.96 -12.90 1.87
C LEU A 459 -25.63 -14.40 1.74
N VAL A 460 -26.65 -15.25 1.62
CA VAL A 460 -26.51 -16.69 1.40
C VAL A 460 -25.76 -17.00 0.10
N LYS A 461 -26.02 -16.24 -0.98
CA LYS A 461 -25.27 -16.35 -2.25
C LYS A 461 -23.79 -15.96 -2.10
N ARG A 462 -23.45 -14.92 -1.32
CA ARG A 462 -22.05 -14.53 -1.03
C ARG A 462 -21.26 -15.66 -0.35
N TYR A 463 -21.90 -16.41 0.53
CA TYR A 463 -21.29 -17.55 1.25
C TYR A 463 -21.51 -18.92 0.58
N ARG A 464 -21.87 -18.98 -0.71
CA ARG A 464 -22.05 -20.26 -1.45
C ARG A 464 -20.78 -21.11 -1.48
N ASN A 465 -19.62 -20.46 -1.59
CA ASN A 465 -18.29 -21.08 -1.65
C ASN A 465 -17.57 -21.04 -0.28
N GLY A 466 -18.34 -20.92 0.82
CA GLY A 466 -17.82 -20.78 2.18
C GLY A 466 -17.07 -19.47 2.44
N ILE A 467 -16.48 -19.36 3.63
CA ILE A 467 -15.81 -18.15 4.13
C ILE A 467 -14.60 -17.77 3.26
N LYS A 468 -13.75 -18.75 2.90
CA LYS A 468 -12.61 -18.53 1.97
C LYS A 468 -13.06 -18.03 0.59
N GLY A 469 -14.17 -18.55 0.08
CA GLY A 469 -14.77 -18.07 -1.16
C GLY A 469 -15.21 -16.61 -1.05
N HIS A 470 -15.94 -16.26 0.02
CA HIS A 470 -16.36 -14.89 0.27
C HIS A 470 -15.18 -13.92 0.42
N MET A 471 -14.14 -14.31 1.17
CA MET A 471 -12.90 -13.53 1.31
C MET A 471 -12.28 -13.22 -0.07
N LYS A 472 -12.14 -14.23 -0.94
CA LYS A 472 -11.66 -14.02 -2.31
C LYS A 472 -12.58 -13.06 -3.08
N THR A 473 -13.90 -13.25 -3.06
CA THR A 473 -14.85 -12.36 -3.76
C THR A 473 -14.73 -10.90 -3.31
N VAL A 474 -14.67 -10.62 -1.99
CA VAL A 474 -14.55 -9.24 -1.46
C VAL A 474 -13.28 -8.55 -1.95
N ILE A 475 -12.14 -9.25 -1.96
CA ILE A 475 -10.86 -8.69 -2.42
C ILE A 475 -10.86 -8.51 -3.95
N THR A 476 -11.39 -9.48 -4.69
CA THR A 476 -11.58 -9.40 -6.15
C THR A 476 -12.46 -8.20 -6.52
N ASP A 477 -13.53 -7.93 -5.77
CA ASP A 477 -14.43 -6.79 -6.04
C ASP A 477 -13.78 -5.43 -5.70
N LEU A 478 -12.97 -5.34 -4.64
CA LEU A 478 -12.14 -4.16 -4.37
C LEU A 478 -11.15 -3.88 -5.51
N ILE A 479 -10.52 -4.90 -6.08
CA ILE A 479 -9.58 -4.73 -7.20
C ILE A 479 -10.32 -4.45 -8.52
N ARG A 480 -11.52 -5.01 -8.73
CA ARG A 480 -12.41 -4.63 -9.85
C ARG A 480 -12.84 -3.16 -9.77
N ASN A 481 -13.13 -2.62 -8.58
CA ASN A 481 -13.46 -1.20 -8.40
C ASN A 481 -12.29 -0.30 -8.82
N TYR A 482 -11.05 -0.68 -8.50
CA TYR A 482 -9.85 0.00 -9.00
C TYR A 482 -9.76 -0.07 -10.53
N LEU A 483 -9.87 -1.27 -11.11
CA LEU A 483 -9.68 -1.53 -12.53
C LEU A 483 -10.75 -0.84 -13.40
N THR A 484 -12.00 -0.81 -12.94
CA THR A 484 -13.13 -0.14 -13.59
C THR A 484 -12.90 1.36 -13.78
N ILE A 485 -12.10 1.99 -12.92
CA ILE A 485 -11.75 3.42 -13.02
C ILE A 485 -10.49 3.59 -13.87
N GLU A 486 -9.42 2.86 -13.59
CA GLU A 486 -8.12 3.07 -14.25
C GLU A 486 -8.10 2.65 -15.73
N THR A 487 -8.94 1.70 -16.15
CA THR A 487 -9.10 1.33 -17.57
C THR A 487 -9.63 2.47 -18.44
N LEU A 488 -10.49 3.34 -17.88
CA LEU A 488 -11.06 4.49 -18.59
C LEU A 488 -10.00 5.53 -19.01
N PHE A 489 -8.85 5.52 -18.35
CA PHE A 489 -7.76 6.48 -18.57
C PHE A 489 -6.57 5.90 -19.36
N GLN A 490 -6.57 4.63 -19.78
CA GLN A 490 -5.44 4.04 -20.53
C GLN A 490 -5.35 4.49 -22.00
N PHE A 491 -6.48 4.87 -22.62
CA PHE A 491 -6.58 5.02 -24.08
C PHE A 491 -6.49 6.48 -24.57
N GLY A 492 -5.39 7.15 -24.24
CA GLY A 492 -4.99 8.41 -24.87
C GLY A 492 -4.40 9.45 -23.93
N GLN A 493 -4.69 10.71 -24.22
CA GLN A 493 -4.37 11.85 -23.34
C GLN A 493 -5.59 12.12 -22.45
N TYR A 494 -5.34 12.51 -21.19
CA TYR A 494 -6.36 12.82 -20.17
C TYR A 494 -7.57 13.59 -20.70
N ASP A 495 -7.33 14.68 -21.45
CA ASP A 495 -8.37 15.54 -22.02
C ASP A 495 -9.35 14.79 -22.96
N LYS A 496 -8.84 13.82 -23.72
CA LYS A 496 -9.64 13.00 -24.65
C LYS A 496 -10.48 11.98 -23.87
N CYS A 497 -9.88 11.31 -22.88
CA CYS A 497 -10.58 10.41 -21.97
C CYS A 497 -11.70 11.14 -21.22
N LEU A 498 -11.41 12.33 -20.69
CA LEU A 498 -12.40 13.17 -20.00
C LEU A 498 -13.53 13.63 -20.92
N THR A 499 -13.22 13.99 -22.16
CA THR A 499 -14.24 14.36 -23.17
C THR A 499 -15.18 13.17 -23.46
N GLN A 500 -14.63 11.97 -23.63
CA GLN A 500 -15.42 10.74 -23.81
C GLN A 500 -16.28 10.41 -22.58
N LEU A 501 -15.75 10.57 -21.37
CA LEU A 501 -16.51 10.37 -20.12
C LEU A 501 -17.66 11.36 -19.97
N ARG A 502 -17.40 12.65 -20.23
CA ARG A 502 -18.43 13.70 -20.26
C ARG A 502 -19.52 13.38 -21.28
N ASP A 503 -19.13 12.95 -22.48
CA ASP A 503 -20.09 12.66 -23.55
C ASP A 503 -20.88 11.37 -23.33
N LYS A 504 -20.35 10.43 -22.53
CA LYS A 504 -21.05 9.22 -22.04
C LYS A 504 -22.01 9.54 -20.88
N HIS A 505 -21.70 10.48 -20.01
CA HIS A 505 -22.44 10.78 -18.77
C HIS A 505 -23.04 12.20 -18.74
N LYS A 506 -23.54 12.70 -19.88
CA LYS A 506 -24.06 14.09 -20.05
C LYS A 506 -25.14 14.54 -19.04
N ILE A 507 -25.87 13.60 -18.43
CA ILE A 507 -26.93 13.87 -17.44
C ILE A 507 -26.38 13.88 -16.00
N GLU A 508 -25.27 13.19 -15.75
CA GLU A 508 -24.77 12.86 -14.40
C GLU A 508 -23.33 13.35 -14.20
N MET A 509 -23.10 14.65 -14.39
CA MET A 509 -21.76 15.23 -14.37
C MET A 509 -21.00 14.96 -13.06
N HIS A 510 -21.70 14.88 -11.92
CA HIS A 510 -21.12 14.52 -10.62
C HIS A 510 -20.30 13.23 -10.66
N LYS A 511 -20.77 12.19 -11.35
CA LYS A 511 -20.05 10.90 -11.47
C LYS A 511 -18.77 11.03 -12.27
N VAL A 512 -18.72 11.96 -13.24
CA VAL A 512 -17.48 12.25 -13.98
C VAL A 512 -16.47 12.93 -13.07
N VAL A 513 -16.91 13.86 -12.20
CA VAL A 513 -16.05 14.48 -11.19
C VAL A 513 -15.55 13.45 -10.16
N GLU A 514 -16.40 12.52 -9.71
CA GLU A 514 -16.03 11.42 -8.81
C GLU A 514 -15.01 10.46 -9.42
N ILE A 515 -15.20 10.06 -10.68
CA ILE A 515 -14.25 9.21 -11.43
C ILE A 515 -12.89 9.92 -11.56
N VAL A 516 -12.89 11.21 -11.85
CA VAL A 516 -11.65 12.02 -11.91
C VAL A 516 -11.00 12.18 -10.54
N PHE A 517 -11.77 12.41 -9.48
CA PHE A 517 -11.27 12.52 -8.11
C PHE A 517 -10.59 11.22 -7.64
N SER A 518 -11.17 10.06 -8.00
CA SER A 518 -10.55 8.77 -7.79
C SER A 518 -9.24 8.62 -8.56
N HIS A 519 -9.22 8.93 -9.87
CA HIS A 519 -8.01 8.80 -10.69
C HIS A 519 -6.90 9.78 -10.27
N ALA A 520 -7.24 11.01 -9.88
CA ALA A 520 -6.28 12.02 -9.40
C ALA A 520 -5.41 11.54 -8.21
N ASN A 521 -5.92 10.58 -7.43
CA ASN A 521 -5.28 10.03 -6.24
C ASN A 521 -4.71 8.61 -6.46
N TYR A 522 -4.37 8.24 -7.72
CA TYR A 522 -3.86 6.91 -8.09
C TYR A 522 -2.70 6.41 -7.21
N ASN A 523 -1.80 7.26 -6.73
CA ASN A 523 -0.66 6.83 -5.90
C ASN A 523 -1.09 6.13 -4.59
N ALA A 524 -2.17 6.60 -3.95
CA ALA A 524 -2.75 5.98 -2.77
C ALA A 524 -3.43 4.64 -3.12
N LYS A 525 -4.23 4.64 -4.19
CA LYS A 525 -4.91 3.45 -4.72
C LYS A 525 -3.93 2.34 -5.08
N ASN A 526 -2.83 2.69 -5.76
CA ASN A 526 -1.80 1.74 -6.22
C ASN A 526 -1.07 1.11 -5.02
N SER A 527 -0.82 1.88 -3.96
CA SER A 527 -0.25 1.37 -2.71
C SER A 527 -1.20 0.38 -2.01
N LEU A 528 -2.51 0.68 -1.98
CA LEU A 528 -3.54 -0.22 -1.43
C LEU A 528 -3.65 -1.52 -2.25
N VAL A 529 -3.73 -1.44 -3.59
CA VAL A 529 -3.88 -2.62 -4.44
C VAL A 529 -2.66 -3.54 -4.35
N ILE A 530 -1.44 -2.99 -4.27
CA ILE A 530 -0.22 -3.78 -4.01
C ILE A 530 -0.33 -4.54 -2.68
N MET A 531 -0.71 -3.88 -1.59
CA MET A 531 -0.88 -4.53 -0.27
C MET A 531 -2.00 -5.58 -0.25
N LEU A 532 -3.09 -5.39 -1.01
CA LEU A 532 -4.15 -6.38 -1.17
C LEU A 532 -3.67 -7.63 -1.95
N ILE A 533 -2.84 -7.43 -2.98
CA ILE A 533 -2.23 -8.52 -3.77
C ILE A 533 -1.23 -9.30 -2.90
N ASP A 534 -0.29 -8.62 -2.22
CA ASP A 534 0.70 -9.26 -1.35
C ASP A 534 0.04 -10.17 -0.29
N LEU A 535 -0.90 -9.64 0.51
CA LEU A 535 -1.51 -10.38 1.61
C LEU A 535 -2.50 -11.48 1.17
N LEU A 536 -3.03 -11.39 -0.06
CA LEU A 536 -3.84 -12.46 -0.66
C LEU A 536 -2.96 -13.66 -1.04
N PHE A 537 -1.81 -13.40 -1.69
CA PHE A 537 -1.02 -14.44 -2.34
C PHE A 537 0.13 -15.00 -1.49
N GLU A 538 0.62 -14.27 -0.48
CA GLU A 538 1.55 -14.79 0.56
C GLU A 538 1.00 -16.08 1.23
N ARG A 539 -0.33 -16.22 1.32
CA ARG A 539 -0.99 -17.16 2.24
C ARG A 539 -1.85 -18.26 1.61
N ASP A 540 -2.33 -18.11 0.37
CA ASP A 540 -3.09 -19.14 -0.34
C ASP A 540 -2.32 -19.57 -1.62
N PRO A 541 -1.50 -20.65 -1.58
CA PRO A 541 -0.69 -21.13 -2.71
C PRO A 541 -1.51 -21.87 -3.78
N ARG A 542 -2.76 -21.42 -4.02
CA ARG A 542 -3.65 -21.87 -5.09
C ARG A 542 -4.39 -20.68 -5.66
N LEU A 543 -3.95 -20.24 -6.83
CA LEU A 543 -4.73 -19.32 -7.65
C LEU A 543 -6.04 -19.99 -8.08
N THR A 544 -7.00 -19.17 -8.46
CA THR A 544 -8.34 -19.56 -8.94
C THR A 544 -8.55 -18.88 -10.29
N ASP A 545 -9.32 -19.48 -11.19
CA ASP A 545 -9.45 -19.00 -12.58
C ASP A 545 -9.96 -17.54 -12.66
N GLU A 546 -10.91 -17.16 -11.79
CA GLU A 546 -11.34 -15.75 -11.66
C GLU A 546 -10.18 -14.80 -11.27
N SER A 547 -9.20 -15.31 -10.52
CA SER A 547 -8.00 -14.59 -10.11
C SER A 547 -6.91 -14.58 -11.20
N THR A 548 -6.82 -15.60 -12.06
CA THR A 548 -5.91 -15.55 -13.22
C THR A 548 -6.39 -14.46 -14.18
N ALA A 549 -7.69 -14.40 -14.44
CA ALA A 549 -8.32 -13.39 -15.28
C ALA A 549 -8.10 -11.97 -14.73
N LEU A 550 -8.45 -11.72 -13.46
CA LEU A 550 -8.28 -10.39 -12.85
C LEU A 550 -6.82 -9.93 -12.78
N LEU A 551 -5.87 -10.82 -12.46
CA LEU A 551 -4.45 -10.45 -12.52
C LEU A 551 -4.03 -10.15 -13.97
N SER A 552 -4.48 -10.93 -14.95
CA SER A 552 -4.19 -10.70 -16.37
C SER A 552 -4.75 -9.35 -16.84
N GLU A 553 -5.96 -8.97 -16.42
CA GLU A 553 -6.54 -7.64 -16.70
C GLU A 553 -5.70 -6.49 -16.10
N LEU A 554 -5.08 -6.69 -14.93
CA LEU A 554 -4.15 -5.70 -14.36
C LEU A 554 -2.84 -5.56 -15.15
N THR A 555 -2.35 -6.63 -15.78
CA THR A 555 -1.11 -6.57 -16.59
C THR A 555 -1.25 -5.72 -17.87
N LEU A 556 -2.49 -5.46 -18.30
CA LEU A 556 -2.82 -4.61 -19.46
C LEU A 556 -2.77 -3.10 -19.14
N LEU A 557 -2.54 -2.70 -17.89
CA LEU A 557 -2.39 -1.29 -17.49
C LEU A 557 -0.98 -0.79 -17.88
N THR A 558 -0.90 -0.03 -18.97
CA THR A 558 0.37 0.41 -19.59
C THR A 558 0.85 1.79 -19.12
N HIS A 559 0.00 2.60 -18.47
CA HIS A 559 0.42 3.92 -18.00
C HIS A 559 1.39 3.89 -16.81
N ALA A 560 2.41 4.74 -16.88
CA ALA A 560 3.48 4.85 -15.87
C ALA A 560 3.01 5.21 -14.45
N SER A 561 1.80 5.75 -14.30
CA SER A 561 1.11 5.90 -13.00
C SER A 561 0.88 4.55 -12.32
N ASN A 562 0.39 3.57 -13.10
CA ASN A 562 -0.16 2.29 -12.64
C ASN A 562 0.79 1.12 -12.89
N ALA A 563 1.89 1.32 -13.62
CA ALA A 563 2.91 0.32 -13.91
C ALA A 563 3.37 -0.48 -12.67
N LYS A 564 3.49 0.14 -11.48
CA LYS A 564 3.83 -0.58 -10.24
C LYS A 564 2.82 -1.68 -9.87
N VAL A 565 1.55 -1.48 -10.17
CA VAL A 565 0.47 -2.46 -9.93
C VAL A 565 0.50 -3.54 -11.00
N ALA A 566 0.68 -3.17 -12.28
CA ALA A 566 0.82 -4.11 -13.38
C ALA A 566 2.03 -5.05 -13.18
N LEU A 567 3.19 -4.49 -12.85
CA LEU A 567 4.41 -5.23 -12.51
C LEU A 567 4.20 -6.20 -11.34
N LYS A 568 3.51 -5.77 -10.27
CA LYS A 568 3.21 -6.65 -9.14
C LYS A 568 2.21 -7.76 -9.49
N ALA A 569 1.26 -7.50 -10.38
CA ALA A 569 0.37 -8.53 -10.91
C ALA A 569 1.14 -9.55 -11.79
N ARG A 570 2.10 -9.10 -12.61
CA ARG A 570 3.00 -9.99 -13.37
C ARG A 570 3.89 -10.84 -12.45
N GLN A 571 4.52 -10.24 -11.44
CA GLN A 571 5.30 -10.97 -10.42
C GLN A 571 4.50 -12.13 -9.81
N VAL A 572 3.27 -11.89 -9.37
CA VAL A 572 2.40 -12.95 -8.83
C VAL A 572 2.04 -13.99 -9.89
N LEU A 573 1.72 -13.59 -11.12
CA LEU A 573 1.44 -14.58 -12.19
C LEU A 573 2.65 -15.48 -12.46
N ILE A 574 3.87 -14.95 -12.43
CA ILE A 574 5.12 -15.70 -12.60
C ILE A 574 5.38 -16.63 -11.40
N GLU A 575 5.21 -16.14 -10.17
CA GLU A 575 5.32 -16.94 -8.95
C GLU A 575 4.38 -18.16 -8.97
N PHE A 576 3.16 -18.00 -9.49
CA PHE A 576 2.15 -19.08 -9.57
C PHE A 576 2.24 -19.95 -10.82
N GLN A 577 3.05 -19.60 -11.83
CA GLN A 577 3.45 -20.54 -12.90
C GLN A 577 4.42 -21.61 -12.37
N GLN A 578 5.15 -21.34 -11.28
CA GLN A 578 6.00 -22.34 -10.64
C GLN A 578 5.19 -23.24 -9.69
N PRO A 579 5.45 -24.55 -9.63
CA PRO A 579 4.77 -25.42 -8.66
C PRO A 579 5.18 -25.02 -7.23
N PRO A 580 4.24 -24.97 -6.26
CA PRO A 580 4.51 -24.47 -4.92
C PRO A 580 5.55 -25.33 -4.19
N TYR A 581 6.39 -24.67 -3.38
CA TYR A 581 7.56 -25.25 -2.72
C TYR A 581 7.32 -26.62 -2.09
N GLU A 582 6.27 -26.77 -1.28
CA GLU A 582 5.96 -28.02 -0.57
C GLU A 582 5.65 -29.19 -1.53
N VAL A 583 5.08 -28.92 -2.71
CA VAL A 583 4.83 -29.95 -3.74
C VAL A 583 6.12 -30.35 -4.43
N ARG A 584 7.01 -29.39 -4.73
CA ARG A 584 8.35 -29.68 -5.29
C ARG A 584 9.23 -30.44 -4.30
N LEU A 585 9.16 -30.10 -3.02
CA LEU A 585 9.86 -30.81 -1.94
C LEU A 585 9.43 -32.27 -1.88
N ASN A 586 8.13 -32.54 -1.75
CA ASN A 586 7.58 -33.90 -1.73
C ASN A 586 7.91 -34.69 -3.02
N GLN A 587 7.89 -34.04 -4.19
CA GLN A 587 8.25 -34.67 -5.46
C GLN A 587 9.75 -35.04 -5.51
N MET A 588 10.63 -34.14 -5.09
CA MET A 588 12.08 -34.41 -5.06
C MET A 588 12.43 -35.46 -4.00
N GLU A 589 11.79 -35.45 -2.83
CA GLU A 589 11.97 -36.48 -1.80
C GLU A 589 11.55 -37.86 -2.33
N SER A 590 10.39 -37.94 -3.00
CA SER A 590 9.93 -39.17 -3.66
C SER A 590 10.90 -39.67 -4.73
N ILE A 591 11.53 -38.78 -5.51
CA ILE A 591 12.56 -39.17 -6.50
C ILE A 591 13.85 -39.63 -5.81
N PHE A 592 14.31 -38.97 -4.75
CA PHE A 592 15.50 -39.43 -4.01
C PHE A 592 15.24 -40.79 -3.32
N LEU A 593 14.09 -40.98 -2.67
CA LEU A 593 13.73 -42.23 -2.02
C LEU A 593 13.50 -43.38 -3.03
N SER A 594 13.02 -43.10 -4.24
CA SER A 594 12.87 -44.11 -5.32
C SER A 594 14.13 -44.29 -6.19
N ALA A 595 15.18 -43.49 -5.99
CA ALA A 595 16.52 -43.74 -6.53
C ALA A 595 17.39 -44.62 -5.60
N LEU A 596 16.96 -44.79 -4.34
CA LEU A 596 17.64 -45.59 -3.32
C LEU A 596 16.95 -46.95 -3.15
N ASP A 597 17.63 -48.01 -3.60
CA ASP A 597 17.22 -49.41 -3.33
C ASP A 597 17.27 -49.70 -1.81
N MET A 598 16.34 -50.50 -1.29
CA MET A 598 16.17 -50.80 0.15
C MET A 598 17.43 -51.38 0.82
N TYR A 599 18.36 -51.93 0.03
CA TYR A 599 19.61 -52.52 0.49
C TYR A 599 20.85 -51.74 0.04
N GLY A 600 20.70 -50.55 -0.55
CA GLY A 600 21.80 -49.61 -0.81
C GLY A 600 22.87 -50.03 -1.83
N HIS A 601 22.71 -51.17 -2.51
CA HIS A 601 23.76 -51.76 -3.36
C HIS A 601 23.67 -51.40 -4.86
N LYS A 602 22.64 -50.68 -5.30
CA LYS A 602 22.50 -50.19 -6.68
C LYS A 602 22.04 -48.74 -6.70
N PHE A 603 22.86 -47.87 -7.29
CA PHE A 603 22.58 -46.45 -7.46
C PHE A 603 21.89 -46.22 -8.81
N CYS A 604 20.59 -45.98 -8.80
CA CYS A 604 19.77 -45.89 -10.02
C CYS A 604 19.94 -44.54 -10.74
N GLN A 605 21.06 -44.38 -11.46
CA GLN A 605 21.43 -43.14 -12.16
C GLN A 605 20.28 -42.58 -13.04
N GLU A 606 19.49 -43.42 -13.68
CA GLU A 606 18.34 -43.01 -14.52
C GLU A 606 17.31 -42.14 -13.76
N ASN A 607 17.05 -42.44 -12.49
CA ASN A 607 16.11 -41.66 -11.67
C ASN A 607 16.70 -40.31 -11.22
N LEU A 608 18.03 -40.19 -11.13
CA LEU A 608 18.71 -38.93 -10.82
C LEU A 608 19.00 -38.09 -12.07
N GLN A 609 19.18 -38.73 -13.23
CA GLN A 609 19.30 -38.07 -14.54
C GLN A 609 18.06 -37.22 -14.85
N LYS A 610 16.87 -37.66 -14.42
CA LYS A 610 15.62 -36.88 -14.41
C LYS A 610 15.77 -35.53 -13.69
N LEU A 611 16.35 -35.51 -12.47
CA LEU A 611 16.60 -34.27 -11.71
C LEU A 611 17.76 -33.43 -12.26
N ILE A 612 18.69 -34.03 -13.00
CA ILE A 612 19.81 -33.33 -13.63
C ILE A 612 19.35 -32.59 -14.90
N LEU A 613 18.47 -33.21 -15.69
CA LEU A 613 17.98 -32.66 -16.95
C LEU A 613 16.79 -31.70 -16.79
N SER A 614 15.95 -31.87 -15.76
CA SER A 614 14.69 -31.12 -15.61
C SER A 614 14.88 -29.61 -15.70
N GLU A 615 13.96 -28.93 -16.37
CA GLU A 615 14.02 -27.47 -16.52
C GLU A 615 13.75 -26.70 -15.22
N THR A 616 12.92 -27.25 -14.34
CA THR A 616 12.53 -26.64 -13.05
C THR A 616 13.71 -26.14 -12.22
N SER A 617 13.52 -25.02 -11.52
CA SER A 617 14.39 -24.63 -10.42
C SER A 617 14.36 -25.74 -9.36
N ILE A 618 15.54 -26.32 -9.08
CA ILE A 618 15.71 -27.29 -8.00
C ILE A 618 16.60 -26.76 -6.87
N PHE A 619 17.47 -25.76 -7.10
CA PHE A 619 18.48 -25.36 -6.09
C PHE A 619 17.85 -24.73 -4.83
N ASP A 620 16.67 -24.12 -4.97
CA ASP A 620 15.82 -23.62 -3.89
C ASP A 620 15.18 -24.73 -3.03
N VAL A 621 15.13 -25.97 -3.52
CA VAL A 621 14.57 -27.13 -2.77
C VAL A 621 15.68 -28.12 -2.39
N LEU A 622 16.65 -28.33 -3.28
CA LEU A 622 17.76 -29.28 -3.18
C LEU A 622 18.61 -29.06 -1.91
N HIS A 623 18.77 -27.80 -1.50
CA HIS A 623 19.56 -27.47 -0.31
C HIS A 623 18.97 -28.04 1.00
N SER A 624 17.64 -28.26 1.06
CA SER A 624 17.02 -28.90 2.21
C SER A 624 17.46 -30.37 2.35
N PHE A 625 17.80 -31.03 1.23
CA PHE A 625 18.26 -32.42 1.24
C PHE A 625 19.75 -32.57 1.63
N TYR A 626 20.55 -31.50 1.62
CA TYR A 626 21.93 -31.54 2.13
C TYR A 626 21.98 -31.83 3.63
N PHE A 627 20.91 -31.55 4.37
CA PHE A 627 20.79 -31.75 5.82
C PHE A 627 19.77 -32.85 6.17
N HIS A 628 19.42 -33.70 5.20
CA HIS A 628 18.47 -34.79 5.38
C HIS A 628 19.00 -35.89 6.32
N PRO A 629 18.18 -36.50 7.20
CA PRO A 629 18.64 -37.52 8.15
C PRO A 629 19.29 -38.75 7.49
N ASN A 630 18.72 -39.24 6.36
CA ASN A 630 19.35 -40.32 5.60
C ASN A 630 20.61 -39.83 4.87
N VAL A 631 21.76 -40.40 5.24
CA VAL A 631 23.09 -40.16 4.68
C VAL A 631 23.15 -40.30 3.16
N GLN A 632 22.49 -41.31 2.60
CA GLN A 632 22.49 -41.58 1.17
C GLN A 632 21.73 -40.50 0.38
N VAL A 633 20.71 -39.88 0.98
CA VAL A 633 20.02 -38.74 0.38
C VAL A 633 20.92 -37.50 0.37
N ARG A 634 21.70 -37.24 1.44
CA ARG A 634 22.69 -36.14 1.46
C ARG A 634 23.73 -36.29 0.36
N GLN A 635 24.32 -37.49 0.23
CA GLN A 635 25.27 -37.83 -0.83
C GLN A 635 24.65 -37.65 -2.22
N SER A 636 23.45 -38.22 -2.45
CA SER A 636 22.73 -38.10 -3.73
C SER A 636 22.39 -36.64 -4.09
N ALA A 637 22.01 -35.82 -3.12
CA ALA A 637 21.68 -34.41 -3.33
C ALA A 637 22.92 -33.58 -3.71
N LEU A 638 24.06 -33.81 -3.05
CA LEU A 638 25.33 -33.16 -3.40
C LEU A 638 25.84 -33.61 -4.79
N GLU A 639 25.67 -34.88 -5.16
CA GLU A 639 26.02 -35.36 -6.50
C GLU A 639 25.09 -34.83 -7.60
N VAL A 640 23.77 -34.76 -7.36
CA VAL A 640 22.82 -34.10 -8.28
C VAL A 640 23.21 -32.62 -8.47
N TYR A 641 23.60 -31.93 -7.41
CA TYR A 641 24.10 -30.56 -7.50
C TYR A 641 25.34 -30.45 -8.39
N VAL A 642 26.36 -31.30 -8.21
CA VAL A 642 27.57 -31.31 -9.06
C VAL A 642 27.20 -31.59 -10.52
N ARG A 643 26.48 -32.69 -10.78
CA ARG A 643 26.14 -33.13 -12.14
C ARG A 643 25.27 -32.11 -12.89
N ARG A 644 24.36 -31.42 -12.19
CA ARG A 644 23.52 -30.36 -12.78
C ARG A 644 24.26 -29.05 -13.01
N SER A 645 25.09 -28.62 -12.05
CA SER A 645 25.85 -27.37 -12.16
C SER A 645 26.93 -27.44 -13.24
N TYR A 646 27.57 -28.59 -13.39
CA TYR A 646 28.65 -28.83 -14.35
C TYR A 646 28.19 -29.59 -15.61
N ILE A 647 26.89 -29.57 -15.95
CA ILE A 647 26.32 -30.28 -17.11
C ILE A 647 26.96 -29.91 -18.48
N SER A 648 27.65 -28.77 -18.56
CA SER A 648 28.40 -28.33 -19.76
C SER A 648 29.91 -28.57 -19.68
N TYR A 649 30.39 -29.41 -18.75
CA TYR A 649 31.80 -29.74 -18.54
C TYR A 649 31.96 -31.26 -18.46
N ASP A 650 33.08 -31.78 -18.98
CA ASP A 650 33.33 -33.22 -18.99
C ASP A 650 33.75 -33.71 -17.60
N LEU A 651 32.80 -34.26 -16.85
CA LEU A 651 33.01 -34.83 -15.50
C LEU A 651 33.75 -36.18 -15.60
N ILE A 652 34.97 -36.21 -15.06
CA ILE A 652 35.87 -37.37 -15.09
C ILE A 652 35.51 -38.38 -13.99
N SER A 653 35.24 -37.88 -12.78
CA SER A 653 35.01 -38.70 -11.59
C SER A 653 34.29 -37.90 -10.51
N ILE A 654 33.35 -38.53 -9.81
CA ILE A 654 32.70 -38.04 -8.59
C ILE A 654 32.98 -39.08 -7.50
N GLN A 655 33.41 -38.63 -6.33
CA GLN A 655 33.76 -39.47 -5.17
C GLN A 655 33.06 -38.95 -3.93
N HIS A 656 32.34 -39.84 -3.25
CA HIS A 656 31.67 -39.58 -1.97
C HIS A 656 32.64 -39.84 -0.82
N GLY A 657 32.70 -38.90 0.12
CA GLY A 657 33.53 -38.98 1.31
C GLY A 657 32.83 -38.44 2.56
N PHE A 658 33.55 -38.49 3.68
CA PHE A 658 33.13 -37.97 4.97
C PHE A 658 34.29 -37.23 5.62
N LEU A 659 34.00 -36.13 6.33
CA LEU A 659 34.95 -35.54 7.28
C LEU A 659 34.97 -36.33 8.59
N SER A 660 35.96 -36.04 9.43
CA SER A 660 36.08 -36.57 10.81
C SER A 660 34.80 -36.41 11.65
N ASP A 661 34.01 -35.35 11.42
CA ASP A 661 32.73 -35.03 12.06
C ASP A 661 31.49 -35.72 11.42
N GLY A 662 31.70 -36.64 10.47
CA GLY A 662 30.61 -37.31 9.74
C GLY A 662 29.90 -36.44 8.69
N THR A 663 30.37 -35.20 8.48
CA THR A 663 29.90 -34.30 7.42
C THR A 663 30.10 -34.95 6.04
N CYS A 664 29.06 -34.95 5.20
CA CYS A 664 29.17 -35.52 3.85
C CYS A 664 29.98 -34.59 2.93
N THR A 665 30.93 -35.16 2.19
CA THR A 665 31.70 -34.44 1.17
C THR A 665 31.59 -35.10 -0.19
N VAL A 666 31.63 -34.30 -1.25
CA VAL A 666 31.72 -34.78 -2.63
C VAL A 666 32.92 -34.14 -3.32
N GLN A 667 33.91 -34.95 -3.67
CA GLN A 667 35.06 -34.55 -4.46
C GLN A 667 34.79 -34.87 -5.94
N PHE A 668 35.10 -33.94 -6.84
CA PHE A 668 34.89 -34.11 -8.27
C PHE A 668 36.10 -33.65 -9.10
N SER A 669 36.27 -34.25 -10.28
CA SER A 669 37.26 -33.87 -11.29
C SER A 669 36.57 -33.64 -12.63
N LEU A 670 36.96 -32.60 -13.35
CA LEU A 670 36.43 -32.27 -14.67
C LEU A 670 37.49 -31.71 -15.63
N TYR A 671 37.20 -31.71 -16.91
CA TYR A 671 37.92 -30.93 -17.93
C TYR A 671 37.18 -29.65 -18.32
N LEU A 672 37.93 -28.67 -18.82
CA LEU A 672 37.38 -27.46 -19.41
C LEU A 672 37.02 -27.71 -20.89
N PRO A 673 35.77 -27.39 -21.31
CA PRO A 673 35.34 -27.50 -22.71
C PRO A 673 36.26 -26.78 -23.69
N LEU A 674 36.23 -27.21 -24.96
CA LEU A 674 37.04 -26.62 -26.04
C LEU A 674 36.89 -25.09 -26.12
N ASN A 675 35.66 -24.59 -26.08
CA ASN A 675 35.34 -23.16 -26.20
C ASN A 675 35.52 -22.37 -24.87
N HIS A 676 35.99 -23.01 -23.80
CA HIS A 676 36.07 -22.35 -22.50
C HIS A 676 37.18 -21.26 -22.49
N PRO A 677 36.92 -20.04 -21.98
CA PRO A 677 37.82 -18.89 -22.14
C PRO A 677 39.24 -19.07 -21.56
N ASN A 678 39.47 -19.97 -20.60
CA ASN A 678 40.82 -20.31 -20.14
C ASN A 678 41.62 -21.19 -21.14
N ARG A 679 40.97 -21.96 -22.03
CA ARG A 679 41.65 -22.77 -23.07
C ARG A 679 42.05 -21.86 -24.24
N LEU A 680 41.12 -21.02 -24.70
CA LEU A 680 41.36 -19.97 -25.69
C LEU A 680 42.52 -19.03 -25.28
N TYR A 681 42.52 -18.52 -24.04
CA TYR A 681 43.59 -17.64 -23.55
C TYR A 681 44.98 -18.31 -23.54
N VAL A 682 45.07 -19.63 -23.40
CA VAL A 682 46.35 -20.36 -23.51
C VAL A 682 46.78 -20.47 -24.98
N GLN A 683 45.84 -20.70 -25.90
CA GLN A 683 46.09 -20.77 -27.35
C GLN A 683 46.47 -19.42 -27.98
N GLU A 684 46.04 -18.30 -27.39
CA GLU A 684 46.43 -16.94 -27.83
C GLU A 684 47.86 -16.56 -27.39
N ASN A 685 48.36 -17.15 -26.31
CA ASN A 685 49.65 -16.78 -25.67
C ASN A 685 50.80 -17.77 -25.97
N THR A 686 50.57 -18.84 -26.73
CA THR A 686 51.66 -19.69 -27.23
C THR A 686 52.33 -19.06 -28.45
N PRO A 687 53.67 -19.02 -28.52
CA PRO A 687 54.38 -18.39 -29.63
C PRO A 687 54.21 -19.22 -30.92
N ARG A 688 53.49 -18.67 -31.90
CA ARG A 688 53.29 -19.31 -33.22
C ARG A 688 54.62 -19.39 -33.98
N THR A 689 55.17 -20.59 -34.13
CA THR A 689 56.27 -20.86 -35.07
C THR A 689 55.76 -20.80 -36.51
N SER A 690 56.41 -20.00 -37.35
CA SER A 690 55.88 -19.61 -38.66
C SER A 690 56.26 -20.57 -39.80
N SER A 691 55.42 -21.58 -40.06
CA SER A 691 55.49 -22.35 -41.32
C SER A 691 54.17 -23.04 -41.70
N CYS A 692 53.62 -22.64 -42.86
CA CYS A 692 52.70 -23.36 -43.74
C CYS A 692 51.23 -23.66 -43.31
N THR A 693 50.32 -23.04 -44.10
CA THR A 693 49.06 -23.56 -44.66
C THR A 693 47.85 -23.89 -43.77
N ASP A 694 46.67 -23.50 -44.28
CA ASP A 694 45.35 -23.54 -43.63
C ASP A 694 44.68 -24.93 -43.62
N ASP A 695 45.34 -25.93 -43.02
CA ASP A 695 44.65 -27.14 -42.57
C ASP A 695 44.27 -27.02 -41.09
N ILE A 696 43.05 -27.43 -40.73
CA ILE A 696 42.59 -27.50 -39.33
C ILE A 696 43.18 -28.75 -38.69
N MET A 697 44.50 -28.70 -38.45
CA MET A 697 45.22 -29.76 -37.76
C MET A 697 44.81 -29.77 -36.29
N LEU A 698 44.26 -30.90 -35.86
CA LEU A 698 44.08 -31.23 -34.45
C LEU A 698 45.47 -31.29 -33.80
N ILE A 699 45.84 -30.24 -33.08
CA ILE A 699 47.02 -30.26 -32.22
C ILE A 699 46.70 -31.23 -31.08
N ASP A 700 47.39 -32.37 -31.05
CA ASP A 700 47.29 -33.35 -29.96
C ASP A 700 47.49 -32.67 -28.60
N ASP A 701 46.72 -33.09 -27.58
CA ASP A 701 46.74 -32.50 -26.24
C ASP A 701 48.08 -32.78 -25.52
N GLU A 702 49.11 -31.96 -25.77
CA GLU A 702 50.28 -31.87 -24.88
C GLU A 702 49.83 -31.36 -23.50
N ASP A 703 49.87 -32.25 -22.51
CA ASP A 703 49.41 -32.10 -21.13
C ASP A 703 47.90 -31.81 -20.92
N PRO A 704 47.02 -32.83 -21.02
CA PRO A 704 45.61 -32.72 -20.59
C PRO A 704 45.45 -32.33 -19.11
N GLN A 705 46.49 -32.50 -18.27
CA GLN A 705 46.51 -32.01 -16.90
C GLN A 705 46.30 -30.49 -16.81
N LEU A 706 46.74 -29.71 -17.80
CA LEU A 706 46.64 -28.24 -17.80
C LEU A 706 45.19 -27.74 -17.77
N PHE A 707 44.26 -28.53 -18.34
CA PHE A 707 42.83 -28.21 -18.43
C PHE A 707 41.96 -28.95 -17.40
N ARG A 708 42.52 -29.87 -16.62
CA ARG A 708 41.82 -30.54 -15.52
C ARG A 708 41.58 -29.55 -14.37
N ARG A 709 40.38 -29.58 -13.78
CA ARG A 709 40.05 -28.85 -12.55
C ARG A 709 39.46 -29.83 -11.54
N THR A 710 39.79 -29.65 -10.26
CA THR A 710 39.31 -30.50 -9.17
C THR A 710 38.55 -29.64 -8.16
N GLY A 711 37.44 -30.16 -7.67
CA GLY A 711 36.59 -29.47 -6.71
C GLY A 711 36.18 -30.36 -5.54
N ILE A 712 35.84 -29.72 -4.42
CA ILE A 712 35.20 -30.38 -3.28
C ILE A 712 33.98 -29.56 -2.82
N ILE A 713 32.94 -30.26 -2.40
CA ILE A 713 31.73 -29.69 -1.78
C ILE A 713 31.54 -30.32 -0.39
N ALA A 714 31.22 -29.49 0.60
CA ALA A 714 30.83 -29.90 1.94
C ALA A 714 29.64 -29.08 2.45
N ALA A 715 28.78 -29.68 3.27
CA ALA A 715 27.60 -29.03 3.83
C ALA A 715 27.60 -29.09 5.37
N PHE A 716 27.73 -27.93 6.00
CA PHE A 716 27.82 -27.74 7.44
C PHE A 716 26.54 -27.12 8.01
N GLU A 717 26.21 -27.45 9.26
CA GLU A 717 25.05 -26.89 9.93
C GLU A 717 25.28 -25.45 10.40
N ASN A 718 26.54 -25.08 10.73
CA ASN A 718 26.91 -23.77 11.24
C ASN A 718 28.26 -23.30 10.69
N LEU A 719 28.48 -21.97 10.64
CA LEU A 719 29.76 -21.39 10.22
C LEU A 719 30.93 -21.78 11.15
N GLU A 720 30.68 -21.95 12.45
CA GLU A 720 31.70 -22.37 13.42
C GLU A 720 32.23 -23.80 13.12
N GLN A 721 31.32 -24.73 12.78
CA GLN A 721 31.66 -26.07 12.32
C GLN A 721 32.47 -26.01 11.01
N ALA A 722 32.01 -25.22 10.03
CA ALA A 722 32.73 -24.99 8.78
C ALA A 722 34.14 -24.43 9.02
N SER A 723 34.32 -23.52 9.99
CA SER A 723 35.62 -22.92 10.32
C SER A 723 36.61 -23.92 10.93
N SER A 724 36.09 -24.88 11.71
CA SER A 724 36.90 -25.90 12.42
C SER A 724 37.44 -26.95 11.44
N PHE A 725 36.61 -27.40 10.49
CA PHE A 725 36.96 -28.46 9.54
C PHE A 725 37.41 -27.94 8.17
N PHE A 726 37.54 -26.61 7.98
CA PHE A 726 37.99 -26.04 6.70
C PHE A 726 39.37 -26.53 6.27
N ASP A 727 40.31 -26.69 7.21
CA ASP A 727 41.65 -27.19 6.90
C ASP A 727 41.64 -28.69 6.51
N GLU A 728 40.64 -29.46 6.95
CA GLU A 728 40.45 -30.86 6.54
C GLU A 728 40.06 -30.94 5.05
N LEU A 729 39.19 -30.02 4.57
CA LEU A 729 38.85 -29.87 3.15
C LEU A 729 40.04 -29.47 2.26
N LEU A 730 41.12 -28.94 2.84
CA LEU A 730 42.36 -28.64 2.12
C LEU A 730 43.29 -29.86 1.97
N THR A 731 43.03 -30.97 2.66
CA THR A 731 43.89 -32.17 2.63
C THR A 731 43.88 -32.92 1.28
N PRO A 732 42.75 -33.13 0.57
CA PRO A 732 42.74 -33.91 -0.68
C PRO A 732 43.45 -33.20 -1.84
N PHE A 733 43.59 -31.88 -1.75
CA PHE A 733 44.41 -31.09 -2.67
C PHE A 733 45.89 -31.23 -2.28
N SER A 734 46.52 -32.36 -2.60
CA SER A 734 47.97 -32.50 -2.51
C SER A 734 48.65 -31.65 -3.59
N SER A 735 49.80 -31.06 -3.27
CA SER A 735 50.60 -30.31 -4.23
C SER A 735 51.28 -31.29 -5.19
N THR A 736 50.88 -31.31 -6.46
CA THR A 736 51.53 -32.07 -7.53
C THR A 736 52.89 -31.46 -7.92
N SER A 737 53.84 -31.56 -7.00
CA SER A 737 55.25 -31.20 -7.14
C SER A 737 56.03 -31.95 -6.06
N SER A 738 57.02 -32.74 -6.47
CA SER A 738 57.87 -33.59 -5.59
C SER A 738 57.21 -34.88 -5.07
N ASN A 739 56.96 -35.84 -5.96
CA ASN A 739 57.33 -37.26 -5.72
C ASN A 739 57.16 -38.10 -6.99
N ASN A 740 58.26 -38.36 -7.69
CA ASN A 740 58.37 -39.46 -8.66
C ASN A 740 59.84 -39.86 -8.91
N ASN A 741 60.57 -40.09 -7.82
CA ASN A 741 61.82 -40.86 -7.82
C ASN A 741 61.55 -42.15 -7.03
N ASN A 742 62.00 -43.29 -7.56
CA ASN A 742 61.71 -44.66 -7.09
C ASN A 742 60.21 -45.01 -7.23
N HIS A 743 59.79 -45.95 -8.09
CA HIS A 743 60.36 -47.29 -8.22
C HIS A 743 60.44 -47.82 -9.66
N SER A 744 61.57 -48.45 -9.97
CA SER A 744 61.64 -49.52 -10.95
C SER A 744 61.13 -50.84 -10.35
N LEU A 745 60.35 -51.63 -11.09
CA LEU A 745 60.46 -53.10 -11.12
C LEU A 745 59.71 -53.72 -12.32
N THR A 746 60.32 -54.76 -12.87
CA THR A 746 60.03 -55.44 -14.14
C THR A 746 58.81 -56.37 -14.15
N ALA A 747 58.06 -56.43 -15.27
CA ALA A 747 57.52 -57.70 -15.81
C ALA A 747 57.08 -57.62 -17.30
N SER A 748 57.80 -58.36 -18.15
CA SER A 748 57.43 -58.94 -19.47
C SER A 748 56.12 -58.55 -20.21
N ARG A 749 56.25 -58.16 -21.49
CA ARG A 749 55.71 -58.95 -22.63
C ARG A 749 56.50 -58.69 -23.94
N GLN A 750 56.32 -59.57 -24.93
CA GLN A 750 57.30 -59.87 -25.99
C GLN A 750 57.05 -59.16 -27.33
N SER A 751 58.13 -58.97 -28.10
CA SER A 751 58.18 -58.80 -29.57
C SER A 751 57.62 -57.48 -30.15
N SER A 752 58.04 -56.99 -31.33
CA SER A 752 58.95 -57.53 -32.36
C SER A 752 59.93 -56.46 -32.91
N LYS A 753 60.68 -56.73 -34.02
CA LYS A 753 61.91 -55.98 -34.40
C LYS A 753 61.80 -55.16 -35.70
N ALA A 754 62.33 -53.93 -35.67
CA ALA A 754 63.06 -53.22 -36.75
C ALA A 754 63.86 -52.07 -36.06
N HIS A 755 65.17 -51.77 -36.24
CA HIS A 755 66.09 -51.69 -37.39
C HIS A 755 65.65 -50.61 -38.43
N SER A 756 66.43 -49.60 -38.84
CA SER A 756 67.74 -49.01 -38.42
C SER A 756 67.94 -47.66 -39.20
N ARG A 757 68.96 -46.77 -39.08
CA ARG A 757 70.26 -46.71 -38.36
C ARG A 757 70.84 -45.26 -38.44
N HIS A 758 71.44 -44.70 -37.37
CA HIS A 758 72.24 -43.44 -37.35
C HIS A 758 71.50 -42.14 -37.78
N SER A 759 71.99 -40.91 -37.54
CA SER A 759 73.33 -40.45 -37.12
C SER A 759 73.32 -39.34 -36.05
N SER A 760 74.49 -39.03 -35.50
CA SER A 760 74.76 -38.08 -34.43
C SER A 760 75.14 -36.68 -34.94
N TYR A 761 74.78 -35.62 -34.20
CA TYR A 761 75.69 -34.49 -33.94
C TYR A 761 75.31 -33.75 -32.63
N ASP A 762 76.23 -32.91 -32.16
CA ASP A 762 76.32 -32.37 -30.80
C ASP A 762 75.20 -31.47 -30.27
N SER A 763 74.90 -31.70 -28.99
CA SER A 763 75.17 -30.76 -27.89
C SER A 763 75.23 -29.25 -28.22
N LEU A 764 74.09 -28.56 -28.12
CA LEU A 764 74.05 -27.15 -27.70
C LEU A 764 72.72 -26.81 -27.02
N ALA A 765 72.78 -25.99 -25.97
CA ALA A 765 71.66 -25.79 -25.06
C ALA A 765 70.60 -24.83 -25.63
N ASN A 766 69.41 -25.36 -25.97
CA ASN A 766 68.19 -24.57 -26.07
C ASN A 766 67.30 -24.87 -24.86
N GLN A 767 67.31 -23.95 -23.88
CA GLN A 767 66.32 -23.94 -22.81
C GLN A 767 64.94 -23.65 -23.42
N LYS A 768 64.06 -24.65 -23.53
CA LYS A 768 62.62 -24.37 -23.74
C LYS A 768 62.16 -23.50 -22.56
N PRO A 769 61.66 -22.27 -22.77
CA PRO A 769 61.12 -21.47 -21.68
C PRO A 769 59.80 -22.11 -21.23
N THR A 770 59.85 -22.87 -20.15
CA THR A 770 58.66 -23.44 -19.51
C THR A 770 57.87 -22.30 -18.86
N VAL A 771 56.94 -21.72 -19.62
CA VAL A 771 56.03 -20.68 -19.15
C VAL A 771 55.19 -21.25 -18.00
N LYS A 772 55.61 -20.99 -16.76
CA LYS A 772 54.83 -21.33 -15.56
C LYS A 772 53.59 -20.44 -15.49
N ILE A 773 52.54 -20.86 -16.18
CA ILE A 773 51.21 -20.27 -16.07
C ILE A 773 50.66 -20.64 -14.67
N ASP A 774 50.86 -19.78 -13.67
CA ASP A 774 50.36 -19.96 -12.28
C ASP A 774 48.82 -19.80 -12.17
N GLN A 775 48.08 -20.55 -12.98
CA GLN A 775 46.63 -20.61 -12.91
C GLN A 775 46.20 -21.59 -11.83
N ALA A 776 45.82 -21.04 -10.66
CA ALA A 776 45.12 -21.79 -9.63
C ALA A 776 43.91 -22.56 -10.22
N THR A 777 43.82 -23.85 -9.88
CA THR A 777 42.92 -24.83 -10.50
C THR A 777 41.74 -25.23 -9.63
N ASN A 778 41.89 -25.18 -8.31
CA ASN A 778 41.06 -25.95 -7.38
C ASN A 778 39.82 -25.16 -6.94
N LEU A 779 38.71 -25.85 -6.69
CA LEU A 779 37.40 -25.26 -6.40
C LEU A 779 36.91 -25.75 -5.04
N ILE A 780 36.44 -24.85 -4.17
CA ILE A 780 35.79 -25.24 -2.91
C ILE A 780 34.37 -24.67 -2.84
N TYR A 781 33.43 -25.51 -2.43
CA TYR A 781 32.06 -25.14 -2.11
C TYR A 781 31.77 -25.46 -0.64
N VAL A 782 31.31 -24.46 0.09
CA VAL A 782 30.94 -24.56 1.51
C VAL A 782 29.46 -24.20 1.64
N PHE A 783 28.61 -25.18 1.87
CA PHE A 783 27.19 -24.95 2.12
C PHE A 783 26.95 -24.82 3.62
N ILE A 784 26.16 -23.84 4.02
CA ILE A 784 25.86 -23.52 5.41
C ILE A 784 24.34 -23.41 5.55
N LYS A 785 23.76 -24.13 6.51
CA LYS A 785 22.36 -24.01 6.89
C LYS A 785 22.13 -22.69 7.63
N ASP A 786 21.07 -21.96 7.26
CA ASP A 786 20.68 -20.74 7.97
C ASP A 786 19.23 -20.86 8.47
N ASP A 787 19.09 -21.04 9.78
CA ASP A 787 17.80 -20.96 10.47
C ASP A 787 17.50 -19.54 11.00
N SER A 788 18.40 -18.55 10.78
CA SER A 788 18.22 -17.18 11.23
C SER A 788 17.55 -16.31 10.16
N SER A 789 16.57 -15.49 10.55
CA SER A 789 15.83 -14.61 9.63
C SER A 789 16.55 -13.28 9.35
N LEU A 790 17.87 -13.32 9.14
CA LEU A 790 18.72 -12.13 8.98
C LEU A 790 18.70 -11.61 7.53
N GLN A 791 17.74 -10.73 7.23
CA GLN A 791 17.61 -10.04 5.93
C GLN A 791 18.75 -9.03 5.59
N GLU A 792 19.91 -9.13 6.23
CA GLU A 792 21.04 -8.20 6.12
C GLU A 792 22.26 -8.83 5.43
N ASN A 793 22.13 -9.10 4.13
CA ASN A 793 23.21 -9.64 3.27
C ASN A 793 24.57 -8.92 3.42
N PHE A 794 24.57 -7.62 3.73
CA PHE A 794 25.77 -6.81 3.94
C PHE A 794 26.57 -7.18 5.20
N LYS A 795 25.93 -7.74 6.26
CA LYS A 795 26.66 -8.24 7.44
C LYS A 795 27.37 -9.56 7.10
N LEU A 796 26.70 -10.44 6.38
CA LEU A 796 27.21 -11.76 5.99
C LEU A 796 28.39 -11.65 5.00
N GLU A 797 28.36 -10.71 4.06
CA GLU A 797 29.49 -10.38 3.17
C GLU A 797 30.80 -10.15 3.95
N ASN A 798 30.75 -9.34 5.02
CA ASN A 798 31.94 -9.02 5.83
C ASN A 798 32.44 -10.25 6.62
N VAL A 799 31.53 -11.02 7.23
CA VAL A 799 31.86 -12.23 8.00
C VAL A 799 32.57 -13.28 7.14
N PHE A 800 32.07 -13.56 5.92
CA PHE A 800 32.74 -14.50 5.01
C PHE A 800 34.09 -13.97 4.50
N ARG A 801 34.21 -12.66 4.27
CA ARG A 801 35.49 -12.03 3.87
C ARG A 801 36.54 -12.17 4.98
N GLU A 802 36.19 -11.85 6.23
CA GLU A 802 37.09 -11.95 7.38
C GLU A 802 37.53 -13.40 7.63
N PHE A 803 36.60 -14.36 7.53
CA PHE A 803 36.92 -15.78 7.60
C PHE A 803 37.92 -16.21 6.51
N LEU A 804 37.69 -15.87 5.24
CA LEU A 804 38.62 -16.23 4.16
C LEU A 804 39.97 -15.50 4.26
N GLN A 805 39.99 -14.24 4.69
CA GLN A 805 41.23 -13.50 4.91
C GLN A 805 42.13 -14.21 5.95
N SER A 806 41.55 -14.79 7.00
CA SER A 806 42.29 -15.59 8.00
C SER A 806 42.91 -16.87 7.42
N LYS A 807 42.33 -17.45 6.36
CA LYS A 807 42.77 -18.71 5.71
C LYS A 807 43.47 -18.51 4.36
N CYS A 808 43.64 -17.27 3.89
CA CYS A 808 44.08 -16.94 2.53
C CYS A 808 45.44 -17.56 2.15
N GLN A 809 46.38 -17.66 3.10
CA GLN A 809 47.69 -18.29 2.87
C GLN A 809 47.54 -19.80 2.57
N SER A 810 46.76 -20.53 3.38
CA SER A 810 46.44 -21.95 3.16
C SER A 810 45.73 -22.17 1.83
N CYS A 811 44.76 -21.31 1.48
CA CYS A 811 44.06 -21.38 0.21
C CYS A 811 44.99 -21.18 -1.00
N THR A 812 45.94 -20.25 -0.88
CA THR A 812 46.92 -19.94 -1.92
C THR A 812 47.92 -21.08 -2.12
N ALA A 813 48.46 -21.64 -1.03
CA ALA A 813 49.37 -22.78 -1.06
C ALA A 813 48.75 -24.06 -1.68
N LYS A 814 47.41 -24.16 -1.67
CA LYS A 814 46.64 -25.27 -2.22
C LYS A 814 46.09 -25.01 -3.63
N ASN A 815 46.57 -23.96 -4.32
CA ASN A 815 46.17 -23.58 -5.68
C ASN A 815 44.64 -23.44 -5.88
N ILE A 816 43.95 -22.88 -4.88
CA ILE A 816 42.51 -22.64 -4.97
C ILE A 816 42.23 -21.41 -5.83
N ARG A 817 41.33 -21.58 -6.81
CA ARG A 817 40.88 -20.57 -7.76
C ARG A 817 39.73 -19.74 -7.20
N ARG A 818 38.76 -20.41 -6.57
CA ARG A 818 37.57 -19.82 -5.95
C ARG A 818 37.08 -20.64 -4.76
N VAL A 819 36.51 -19.94 -3.78
CA VAL A 819 35.67 -20.51 -2.72
C VAL A 819 34.27 -19.92 -2.87
N THR A 820 33.25 -20.77 -2.94
CA THR A 820 31.85 -20.36 -3.02
C THR A 820 31.15 -20.78 -1.73
N PHE A 821 30.60 -19.82 -0.99
CA PHE A 821 29.66 -20.10 0.09
C PHE A 821 28.24 -20.12 -0.45
N SER A 822 27.42 -21.05 0.04
CA SER A 822 25.98 -21.10 -0.21
C SER A 822 25.27 -21.07 1.14
N LEU A 823 24.46 -20.04 1.40
CA LEU A 823 23.52 -20.04 2.52
C LEU A 823 22.22 -20.73 2.09
N ALA A 824 21.74 -21.63 2.94
CA ALA A 824 20.61 -22.51 2.70
C ALA A 824 19.45 -22.16 3.66
N SER A 825 18.55 -21.30 3.19
CA SER A 825 17.41 -20.76 3.94
C SER A 825 16.09 -21.34 3.43
N LYS A 826 15.27 -21.88 4.33
CA LYS A 826 14.02 -22.57 3.98
C LYS A 826 13.07 -21.68 3.18
N ARG A 827 12.49 -22.24 2.10
CA ARG A 827 11.56 -21.56 1.16
C ARG A 827 12.15 -20.36 0.41
N GLN A 828 13.47 -20.25 0.33
CA GLN A 828 14.16 -19.23 -0.47
C GLN A 828 15.21 -19.88 -1.39
N PHE A 829 15.59 -19.18 -2.46
CA PHE A 829 16.69 -19.62 -3.31
C PHE A 829 18.03 -19.42 -2.56
N PRO A 830 18.97 -20.37 -2.61
CA PRO A 830 20.22 -20.26 -1.87
C PRO A 830 21.05 -19.05 -2.29
N ALA A 831 21.52 -18.28 -1.29
CA ALA A 831 22.36 -17.12 -1.54
C ALA A 831 23.81 -17.55 -1.77
N TYR A 832 24.37 -17.21 -2.92
CA TYR A 832 25.72 -17.59 -3.35
C TYR A 832 26.68 -16.41 -3.21
N PHE A 833 27.80 -16.63 -2.50
CA PHE A 833 28.88 -15.65 -2.30
C PHE A 833 30.19 -16.24 -2.83
N THR A 834 30.76 -15.63 -3.88
CA THR A 834 31.88 -16.23 -4.64
C THR A 834 33.15 -15.41 -4.53
N PHE A 835 34.12 -15.93 -3.78
CA PHE A 835 35.42 -15.30 -3.52
C PHE A 835 36.52 -15.94 -4.39
N ARG A 836 37.49 -15.17 -4.88
CA ARG A 836 38.46 -15.68 -5.90
C ARG A 836 39.90 -15.16 -5.73
N LYS A 837 40.89 -16.01 -6.02
CA LYS A 837 42.33 -15.66 -6.02
C LYS A 837 42.66 -14.44 -6.92
N ARG A 838 41.91 -14.19 -8.00
CA ARG A 838 42.15 -13.02 -8.89
C ARG A 838 41.77 -11.65 -8.29
N LEU A 839 41.11 -11.64 -7.15
CA LEU A 839 40.74 -10.45 -6.35
C LEU A 839 41.25 -10.65 -4.91
N ASP A 840 42.36 -11.37 -4.72
CA ASP A 840 42.93 -11.70 -3.40
C ASP A 840 41.93 -12.29 -2.38
N PHE A 841 40.97 -13.07 -2.88
CA PHE A 841 39.84 -13.65 -2.16
C PHE A 841 38.79 -12.65 -1.63
N GLU A 842 38.63 -11.49 -2.28
CA GLU A 842 37.40 -10.69 -2.24
C GLU A 842 36.26 -11.32 -3.08
N GLU A 843 35.02 -10.93 -2.78
CA GLU A 843 33.80 -11.39 -3.47
C GLU A 843 33.68 -10.77 -4.86
N ASP A 844 33.30 -11.57 -5.87
CA ASP A 844 32.75 -11.02 -7.11
C ASP A 844 31.23 -10.92 -7.05
N LYS A 845 30.73 -9.68 -6.93
CA LYS A 845 29.29 -9.37 -6.88
C LYS A 845 28.55 -9.69 -8.19
N ILE A 846 29.27 -9.88 -9.30
CA ILE A 846 28.71 -10.41 -10.57
C ILE A 846 28.23 -11.87 -10.40
N PHE A 847 28.79 -12.60 -9.43
CA PHE A 847 28.44 -13.99 -9.12
C PHE A 847 27.57 -14.10 -7.86
N ARG A 848 27.07 -12.98 -7.32
CA ARG A 848 26.16 -12.98 -6.17
C ARG A 848 24.84 -13.64 -6.57
N ASN A 849 24.40 -14.63 -5.78
CA ASN A 849 23.20 -15.44 -6.05
C ASN A 849 23.20 -16.20 -7.39
N LEU A 850 24.37 -16.35 -8.04
CA LEU A 850 24.55 -17.17 -9.24
C LEU A 850 25.55 -18.29 -8.98
N GLU A 851 25.19 -19.54 -9.32
CA GLU A 851 26.14 -20.66 -9.29
C GLU A 851 27.31 -20.42 -10.29
N PRO A 852 28.57 -20.31 -9.84
CA PRO A 852 29.70 -19.95 -10.70
C PRO A 852 30.10 -20.97 -11.79
N ALA A 853 29.49 -22.16 -11.85
CA ALA A 853 29.56 -23.05 -13.01
C ALA A 853 28.64 -22.57 -14.17
N LEU A 854 27.43 -22.09 -13.85
CA LEU A 854 26.43 -21.61 -14.82
C LEU A 854 26.87 -20.32 -15.54
N ALA A 855 27.73 -19.51 -14.91
CA ALA A 855 28.30 -18.30 -15.50
C ALA A 855 29.02 -18.51 -16.85
N TYR A 856 29.47 -19.73 -17.14
CA TYR A 856 29.99 -20.12 -18.46
C TYR A 856 28.85 -20.31 -19.48
N GLN A 857 27.77 -21.00 -19.10
CA GLN A 857 26.57 -21.19 -19.93
C GLN A 857 25.86 -19.86 -20.25
N LEU A 858 25.87 -18.93 -19.29
CA LEU A 858 25.39 -17.55 -19.47
C LEU A 858 26.36 -16.67 -20.29
N GLU A 859 27.51 -17.19 -20.71
CA GLU A 859 28.58 -16.49 -21.44
C GLU A 859 28.98 -15.12 -20.86
N LEU A 860 29.00 -14.96 -19.54
CA LEU A 860 29.33 -13.67 -18.90
C LEU A 860 30.74 -13.16 -19.28
N TYR A 861 31.61 -14.06 -19.75
CA TYR A 861 32.92 -13.74 -20.30
C TYR A 861 32.88 -12.86 -21.57
N ARG A 862 31.75 -12.78 -22.29
CA ARG A 862 31.55 -11.87 -23.45
C ARG A 862 31.30 -10.41 -23.02
N LEU A 863 30.87 -10.18 -21.78
CA LEU A 863 30.52 -8.86 -21.26
C LEU A 863 31.70 -8.10 -20.62
N ARG A 864 32.96 -8.54 -20.82
CA ARG A 864 34.17 -7.94 -20.20
C ARG A 864 34.33 -6.43 -20.44
N SER A 865 33.80 -5.91 -21.55
CA SER A 865 33.81 -4.50 -21.94
C SER A 865 32.83 -3.62 -21.13
N PHE A 866 31.97 -4.23 -20.32
CA PHE A 866 31.04 -3.53 -19.43
C PHE A 866 31.46 -3.76 -17.98
N ASP A 867 31.18 -2.78 -17.12
CA ASP A 867 31.11 -2.98 -15.68
C ASP A 867 29.69 -3.40 -15.31
N LEU A 868 29.55 -4.50 -14.57
CA LEU A 868 28.29 -5.21 -14.41
C LEU A 868 27.81 -5.15 -12.97
N GLU A 869 26.60 -4.64 -12.79
CA GLU A 869 25.83 -4.70 -11.56
C GLU A 869 24.72 -5.74 -11.72
N PHE A 870 24.62 -6.71 -10.79
CA PHE A 870 23.55 -7.70 -10.80
C PHE A 870 22.26 -7.09 -10.27
N VAL A 871 21.18 -7.19 -11.05
CA VAL A 871 19.84 -6.73 -10.67
C VAL A 871 19.06 -7.94 -10.12
N PRO A 872 18.54 -7.88 -8.88
CA PRO A 872 17.81 -9.00 -8.30
C PRO A 872 16.46 -9.21 -9.01
N THR A 873 16.24 -10.43 -9.52
CA THR A 873 15.02 -10.90 -10.19
C THR A 873 14.18 -11.77 -9.27
N SER A 874 12.86 -11.84 -9.50
CA SER A 874 11.98 -12.81 -8.82
C SER A 874 12.15 -14.21 -9.42
N ASN A 875 12.24 -14.30 -10.75
CA ASN A 875 12.46 -15.54 -11.47
C ASN A 875 13.95 -15.85 -11.65
N HIS A 876 14.48 -16.73 -10.80
CA HIS A 876 15.88 -17.16 -10.84
C HIS A 876 16.30 -18.00 -12.07
N LYS A 877 15.41 -18.23 -13.06
CA LYS A 877 15.82 -18.68 -14.41
C LYS A 877 16.49 -17.56 -15.22
N VAL A 878 16.16 -16.29 -14.92
CA VAL A 878 16.61 -15.12 -15.68
C VAL A 878 17.54 -14.29 -14.80
N HIS A 879 18.77 -14.09 -15.25
CA HIS A 879 19.75 -13.24 -14.61
C HIS A 879 19.87 -11.92 -15.37
N ILE A 880 19.56 -10.80 -14.71
CA ILE A 880 19.65 -9.46 -15.30
C ILE A 880 20.89 -8.75 -14.76
N TYR A 881 21.67 -8.18 -15.68
CA TYR A 881 22.82 -7.33 -15.36
C TYR A 881 22.65 -5.95 -15.97
N LEU A 882 22.80 -4.91 -15.17
CA LEU A 882 23.01 -3.55 -15.66
C LEU A 882 24.49 -3.39 -16.02
N GLY A 883 24.77 -3.18 -17.30
CA GLY A 883 26.12 -2.94 -17.80
C GLY A 883 26.35 -1.46 -18.08
N LYS A 884 27.40 -0.88 -17.48
CA LYS A 884 27.96 0.44 -17.83
C LYS A 884 29.18 0.25 -18.72
N GLY A 885 29.26 0.92 -19.86
CA GLY A 885 30.40 0.76 -20.79
C GLY A 885 31.75 1.17 -20.16
N LYS A 886 32.80 0.36 -20.32
CA LYS A 886 34.15 0.70 -19.83
C LYS A 886 34.91 1.57 -20.83
N VAL A 887 35.08 2.85 -20.51
CA VAL A 887 35.95 3.76 -21.26
C VAL A 887 37.35 3.78 -20.63
N HIS A 888 38.39 3.62 -21.45
CA HIS A 888 39.79 3.53 -20.99
C HIS A 888 40.31 4.82 -20.32
N ASN A 889 39.74 5.99 -20.66
CA ASN A 889 40.08 7.28 -20.04
C ASN A 889 38.97 7.71 -19.06
N LYS A 890 39.27 7.71 -17.75
CA LYS A 890 38.33 8.01 -16.65
C LYS A 890 37.85 9.49 -16.56
N GLN A 891 37.91 10.26 -17.65
CA GLN A 891 37.60 11.70 -17.66
C GLN A 891 36.21 12.05 -18.23
N HIS A 892 35.56 11.13 -18.94
CA HIS A 892 34.18 11.31 -19.41
C HIS A 892 33.29 10.25 -18.77
N ASP A 893 32.16 10.68 -18.20
CA ASP A 893 31.14 9.76 -17.73
C ASP A 893 30.39 9.13 -18.91
N THR A 894 30.12 7.84 -18.83
CA THR A 894 29.81 7.04 -20.02
C THR A 894 28.31 7.00 -20.29
N ALA A 895 27.88 7.47 -21.47
CA ALA A 895 26.47 7.45 -21.85
C ALA A 895 25.92 6.03 -22.14
N ASP A 896 26.79 5.06 -22.45
CA ASP A 896 26.41 3.67 -22.75
C ASP A 896 26.07 2.91 -21.46
N TYR A 897 24.76 2.71 -21.25
CA TYR A 897 24.17 1.83 -20.24
C TYR A 897 23.26 0.81 -20.94
N ARG A 898 23.31 -0.47 -20.55
CA ARG A 898 22.46 -1.52 -21.15
C ARG A 898 21.98 -2.52 -20.10
N LEU A 899 20.77 -3.05 -20.27
CA LEU A 899 20.32 -4.25 -19.55
C LEU A 899 20.65 -5.50 -20.36
N PHE A 900 21.32 -6.45 -19.72
CA PHE A 900 21.62 -7.78 -20.24
C PHE A 900 20.81 -8.82 -19.48
N ALA A 901 19.70 -9.27 -20.06
CA ALA A 901 18.94 -10.41 -19.54
C ALA A 901 19.52 -11.71 -20.12
N ARG A 902 19.84 -12.69 -19.26
CA ARG A 902 20.44 -13.97 -19.67
C ARG A 902 19.74 -15.16 -19.00
N SER A 903 19.35 -16.15 -19.80
CA SER A 903 18.67 -17.37 -19.32
C SER A 903 19.24 -18.65 -19.95
N ILE A 904 18.92 -19.80 -19.35
CA ILE A 904 19.38 -21.14 -19.74
C ILE A 904 18.17 -22.06 -19.89
N ILE A 905 17.86 -22.44 -21.13
CA ILE A 905 16.77 -23.34 -21.50
C ILE A 905 17.25 -24.79 -21.40
N ARG A 906 16.46 -25.62 -20.72
CA ARG A 906 16.65 -27.07 -20.54
C ARG A 906 15.37 -27.78 -20.99
N HIS A 907 15.37 -29.11 -21.02
CA HIS A 907 14.18 -29.89 -21.35
C HIS A 907 13.36 -30.14 -20.07
N SER A 908 12.06 -29.83 -20.07
CA SER A 908 11.23 -29.96 -18.86
C SER A 908 10.85 -31.41 -18.51
N ASP A 909 10.74 -32.28 -19.53
CA ASP A 909 9.82 -33.40 -19.45
C ASP A 909 10.45 -34.74 -19.04
N LEU A 910 9.61 -35.55 -18.39
CA LEU A 910 9.86 -36.89 -17.87
C LEU A 910 9.17 -37.98 -18.70
N VAL A 911 8.32 -37.59 -19.67
CA VAL A 911 7.32 -38.46 -20.32
C VAL A 911 7.60 -38.65 -21.82
N THR A 912 8.00 -37.60 -22.53
CA THR A 912 8.33 -37.67 -23.96
C THR A 912 9.74 -38.22 -24.21
N LYS A 913 9.90 -39.02 -25.27
CA LYS A 913 11.17 -39.72 -25.59
C LYS A 913 12.14 -38.92 -26.48
N GLU A 914 11.65 -37.88 -27.15
CA GLU A 914 12.40 -37.08 -28.11
C GLU A 914 12.07 -35.61 -27.90
N THR A 915 13.09 -34.77 -27.86
CA THR A 915 12.96 -33.30 -27.80
C THR A 915 12.46 -32.78 -29.15
N SER A 916 11.16 -32.61 -29.32
CA SER A 916 10.63 -31.99 -30.54
C SER A 916 11.10 -30.54 -30.64
N TYR A 917 11.38 -30.09 -31.87
CA TYR A 917 11.79 -28.71 -32.13
C TYR A 917 10.70 -27.72 -31.72
N GLU A 918 9.43 -28.06 -32.01
CA GLU A 918 8.23 -27.31 -31.61
C GLU A 918 8.15 -27.08 -30.09
N TYR A 919 8.51 -28.09 -29.29
CA TYR A 919 8.57 -27.95 -27.84
C TYR A 919 9.64 -26.92 -27.43
N LEU A 920 10.86 -27.00 -27.98
CA LEU A 920 11.92 -26.05 -27.68
C LEU A 920 11.63 -24.63 -28.19
N GLN A 921 10.86 -24.48 -29.28
CA GLN A 921 10.35 -23.19 -29.76
C GLN A 921 9.36 -22.58 -28.75
N ASN A 922 8.37 -23.37 -28.29
CA ASN A 922 7.41 -22.91 -27.28
C ASN A 922 8.09 -22.56 -25.95
N GLU A 923 9.15 -23.26 -25.57
CA GLU A 923 9.96 -22.92 -24.39
C GLU A 923 10.82 -21.67 -24.57
N ALA A 924 11.33 -21.42 -25.79
CA ALA A 924 12.01 -20.18 -26.10
C ALA A 924 11.05 -18.98 -25.98
N GLU A 925 9.83 -19.13 -26.51
CA GLU A 925 8.76 -18.13 -26.42
C GLU A 925 8.32 -17.89 -24.97
N ARG A 926 8.14 -18.95 -24.16
CA ARG A 926 7.88 -18.83 -22.72
C ARG A 926 9.02 -18.13 -21.98
N THR A 927 10.26 -18.54 -22.23
CA THR A 927 11.45 -17.95 -21.59
C THR A 927 11.69 -16.50 -22.04
N LEU A 928 11.25 -16.13 -23.25
CA LEU A 928 11.27 -14.74 -23.73
C LEU A 928 10.30 -13.87 -22.93
N LEU A 929 9.06 -14.34 -22.75
CA LEU A 929 8.06 -13.64 -21.93
C LEU A 929 8.52 -13.48 -20.48
N GLU A 930 8.99 -14.56 -19.85
CA GLU A 930 9.58 -14.52 -18.51
C GLU A 930 10.73 -13.50 -18.39
N ALA A 931 11.57 -13.36 -19.43
CA ALA A 931 12.68 -12.42 -19.44
C ALA A 931 12.27 -10.97 -19.75
N LEU A 932 11.20 -10.76 -20.53
CA LEU A 932 10.64 -9.43 -20.81
C LEU A 932 9.93 -8.88 -19.57
N ASP A 933 9.17 -9.70 -18.85
CA ASP A 933 8.52 -9.31 -17.59
C ASP A 933 9.55 -8.90 -16.52
N GLU A 934 10.62 -9.69 -16.32
CA GLU A 934 11.71 -9.34 -15.41
C GLU A 934 12.50 -8.10 -15.87
N LEU A 935 12.61 -7.83 -17.18
CA LEU A 935 13.17 -6.58 -17.70
C LEU A 935 12.28 -5.38 -17.39
N GLU A 936 10.95 -5.51 -17.47
CA GLU A 936 10.02 -4.45 -17.08
C GLU A 936 10.09 -4.15 -15.56
N ILE A 937 10.30 -5.19 -14.74
CA ILE A 937 10.62 -5.04 -13.31
C ILE A 937 11.96 -4.29 -13.14
N ALA A 938 13.00 -4.66 -13.89
CA ALA A 938 14.31 -4.01 -13.84
C ALA A 938 14.30 -2.54 -14.27
N PHE A 939 13.35 -2.11 -15.12
CA PHE A 939 13.14 -0.69 -15.47
C PHE A 939 12.70 0.20 -14.28
N SER A 940 12.36 -0.39 -13.13
CA SER A 940 12.18 0.36 -11.87
C SER A 940 13.50 0.91 -11.29
N HIS A 941 14.66 0.38 -11.70
CA HIS A 941 15.96 0.79 -11.20
C HIS A 941 16.32 2.24 -11.64
N PRO A 942 16.88 3.11 -10.77
CA PRO A 942 17.10 4.53 -11.10
C PRO A 942 17.95 4.78 -12.35
N LEU A 943 18.89 3.88 -12.66
CA LEU A 943 19.76 3.97 -13.84
C LEU A 943 19.16 3.32 -15.10
N ALA A 944 18.13 2.48 -14.99
CA ALA A 944 17.55 1.79 -16.15
C ALA A 944 16.87 2.76 -17.14
N LYS A 945 16.45 3.95 -16.68
CA LYS A 945 15.93 5.02 -17.56
C LYS A 945 16.98 5.64 -18.49
N LYS A 946 18.27 5.28 -18.35
CA LYS A 946 19.36 5.69 -19.24
C LYS A 946 19.76 4.62 -20.25
N THR A 947 19.12 3.46 -20.27
CA THR A 947 19.61 2.32 -21.06
C THR A 947 19.21 2.40 -22.53
N ASP A 948 20.13 1.95 -23.38
CA ASP A 948 19.97 1.83 -24.83
C ASP A 948 20.51 0.47 -25.28
N CYS A 949 20.06 -0.04 -26.43
CA CYS A 949 20.52 -1.29 -27.03
C CYS A 949 20.55 -2.49 -26.02
N ASN A 950 19.46 -2.64 -25.26
CA ASN A 950 19.26 -3.75 -24.32
C ASN A 950 19.34 -5.11 -25.04
N HIS A 951 19.80 -6.16 -24.34
CA HIS A 951 20.18 -7.43 -24.94
C HIS A 951 19.65 -8.63 -24.16
N VAL A 952 18.85 -9.47 -24.81
CA VAL A 952 18.38 -10.77 -24.29
C VAL A 952 19.29 -11.90 -24.81
N PHE A 953 19.63 -12.86 -23.95
CA PHE A 953 20.44 -14.03 -24.28
C PHE A 953 19.80 -15.32 -23.76
N MET A 954 19.71 -16.35 -24.61
CA MET A 954 19.20 -17.67 -24.24
C MET A 954 20.19 -18.75 -24.66
N CYS A 955 20.62 -19.56 -23.69
CA CYS A 955 21.45 -20.74 -23.94
C CYS A 955 20.56 -21.99 -23.93
N PHE A 956 20.33 -22.60 -25.10
CA PHE A 956 19.73 -23.92 -25.19
C PHE A 956 20.79 -24.97 -24.83
N VAL A 957 20.55 -25.75 -23.77
CA VAL A 957 21.42 -26.86 -23.33
C VAL A 957 21.15 -28.18 -24.08
N PRO A 958 19.89 -28.53 -24.45
CA PRO A 958 19.62 -29.75 -25.22
C PRO A 958 20.23 -29.68 -26.63
N THR A 959 20.89 -30.76 -27.05
CA THR A 959 21.40 -30.93 -28.41
C THR A 959 20.30 -31.50 -29.31
N VAL A 960 20.03 -30.83 -30.44
CA VAL A 960 18.95 -31.19 -31.38
C VAL A 960 19.45 -31.12 -32.82
N CYS A 961 19.02 -32.07 -33.65
CA CYS A 961 19.35 -32.12 -35.07
C CYS A 961 18.28 -31.35 -35.88
N ILE A 962 18.56 -30.09 -36.23
CA ILE A 962 17.62 -29.19 -36.92
C ILE A 962 18.32 -28.54 -38.14
N GLU A 963 17.55 -28.25 -39.18
CA GLU A 963 17.98 -27.51 -40.36
C GLU A 963 18.01 -25.99 -40.07
N PRO A 964 19.12 -25.26 -40.32
CA PRO A 964 19.25 -23.84 -39.92
C PRO A 964 18.18 -22.90 -40.48
N SER A 965 17.66 -23.18 -41.68
CA SER A 965 16.57 -22.44 -42.34
C SER A 965 15.32 -22.30 -41.47
N LYS A 966 14.95 -23.38 -40.76
CA LYS A 966 13.75 -23.43 -39.89
C LYS A 966 13.96 -22.64 -38.60
N VAL A 967 15.21 -22.59 -38.12
CA VAL A 967 15.60 -21.79 -36.96
C VAL A 967 15.53 -20.30 -37.27
N GLU A 968 15.97 -19.88 -38.46
CA GLU A 968 15.86 -18.49 -38.92
C GLU A 968 14.38 -18.04 -39.02
N GLU A 969 13.53 -18.87 -39.64
CA GLU A 969 12.10 -18.56 -39.81
C GLU A 969 11.37 -18.45 -38.47
N SER A 970 11.59 -19.38 -37.54
CA SER A 970 11.02 -19.36 -36.20
C SER A 970 11.44 -18.12 -35.39
N ILE A 971 12.73 -17.77 -35.41
CA ILE A 971 13.23 -16.56 -34.73
C ILE A 971 12.62 -15.29 -35.34
N ARG A 972 12.49 -15.23 -36.67
CA ARG A 972 11.86 -14.11 -37.38
C ARG A 972 10.40 -13.92 -36.97
N GLU A 973 9.62 -15.00 -36.86
CA GLU A 973 8.24 -14.94 -36.38
C GLU A 973 8.13 -14.46 -34.92
N MET A 974 8.98 -15.01 -34.04
CA MET A 974 9.01 -14.64 -32.62
C MET A 974 9.35 -13.14 -32.42
N VAL A 975 10.35 -12.63 -33.15
CA VAL A 975 10.74 -11.21 -33.08
C VAL A 975 9.65 -10.29 -33.65
N LEU A 976 8.97 -10.69 -34.73
CA LEU A 976 7.85 -9.91 -35.29
C LEU A 976 6.61 -9.91 -34.36
N ARG A 977 6.43 -10.94 -33.54
CA ARG A 977 5.33 -11.06 -32.57
C ARG A 977 5.50 -10.13 -31.35
N TYR A 978 6.74 -9.99 -30.86
CA TYR A 978 7.06 -9.24 -29.63
C TYR A 978 7.87 -7.95 -29.82
N GLY A 979 8.05 -7.50 -31.07
CA GLY A 979 8.75 -6.24 -31.39
C GLY A 979 7.94 -4.95 -31.17
N LYS A 980 6.97 -4.94 -30.25
CA LYS A 980 6.10 -3.80 -29.92
C LYS A 980 6.08 -3.54 -28.42
#